data_AF-A0AA84ZVM0-F1
#
_entry.id   AF-A0AA84ZVM0-F1
#
_cell.length_a   1.000
_cell.length_b   1.000
_cell.length_c   1.000
_cell.angle_alpha   90.00
_cell.angle_beta   90.00
_cell.angle_gamma   90.00
#
_symmetry.space_group_name_H-M   'P 1'
#
loop_
_entity.id
_entity.type
_entity.pdbx_description
1 polymer ?
#
loop_
_entity_poly.entity_id
_entity_poly.type
_entity_poly.pdbx_seq_one_letter_code
_entity_poly.pdbx_strand_id
1 'polypeptide(L)'
;MGVSASFVPELFRNFNNNYTNSSDRYEPISGERHVIVCGNFDNESIRAFIKGFLYGCQAKGRMRINMVLLRPIPLDYALKAILSPYHAWVRYFVGTPNNPHDLARTKLKEARAAFILATPNTKFRDDEDSANIMQAIAIKARKKNLRVILQLHYFRNKCLMNNFPRWTYLANDMVVCMEELKLGLMAYNCLAPGFSTLIVNLLNAHGSKPRIFEYERWRIEYEYGFRMQLHDVGISHEFSNLFIRDLAIFVYEKWNLILLAIRINGLEKSSMLINPIEVNCPVNNNSMRAIVISSDYSSALNLQYYCITCEGHLIGQPCRCSRPVLEKRRKITIARDLALYEQIGKARENAVKAETWSYDTRSTHFFRHSFTTTSPNLLHDTRNLLFDQPRGRSETRKMDSNSRNLALPNNIPARCMNYSPIRTPSHSSQVDRTGSFHWVPDIPLTRATLSPNQAASLNFNRHFLVCVAGKSTNGPLNLENFIMPLRFHWQRVRDIVILGDSHLIGPLEWVKLKNLPRIFIVDGDPCSFNDLHSVHLCQCNACVVLGYSAEEPHSQCVDPSLQDRVTLLCAMNIRSLLQKEQHLVHLTTELHYEKNAYLFSSGDIHENDYKLPVWFSEPFARGIIFSNTLLYSCLSSFFYNDNIFRFLRVLISGQSTDELEASFSVGAGLQQQATPQSARMAGVKVSLRGFRHAPFKFLTRISLRKPLTFKDVYIRCITCWQILCLGLYRWQENGFRYVIANPMPDTQIYENDMFYCFMPIDQDDSNKNWKFSEVIQPRNEIHLQIQHQI
;
A
#
# COMPACT_ATOMS: atom_id res chain seq x y z
N MET A 1 17.80 -31.87 -52.43
CA MET A 1 17.14 -31.90 -51.10
C MET A 1 16.82 -30.52 -50.52
N GLY A 2 17.70 -29.51 -50.59
CA GLY A 2 17.51 -28.21 -49.90
C GLY A 2 16.19 -27.46 -50.12
N VAL A 3 15.55 -27.58 -51.29
CA VAL A 3 14.26 -26.91 -51.60
C VAL A 3 13.15 -27.33 -50.64
N SER A 4 13.04 -28.62 -50.29
CA SER A 4 12.01 -29.07 -49.34
C SER A 4 12.26 -28.52 -47.92
N ALA A 5 13.54 -28.47 -47.51
CA ALA A 5 13.94 -27.98 -46.19
C ALA A 5 13.71 -26.47 -45.98
N SER A 6 13.61 -25.68 -47.04
CA SER A 6 13.21 -24.26 -46.99
C SER A 6 11.71 -24.08 -47.19
N PHE A 7 11.13 -24.74 -48.19
CA PHE A 7 9.75 -24.55 -48.61
C PHE A 7 8.72 -25.12 -47.62
N VAL A 8 8.99 -26.23 -46.93
CA VAL A 8 8.05 -26.81 -45.95
C VAL A 8 7.89 -25.90 -44.71
N PRO A 9 8.96 -25.38 -44.07
CA PRO A 9 8.82 -24.35 -43.03
C PRO A 9 8.15 -23.06 -43.50
N GLU A 10 8.33 -22.67 -44.76
CA GLU A 10 7.75 -21.46 -45.33
C GLU A 10 6.24 -21.61 -45.62
N LEU A 11 5.82 -22.74 -46.21
CA LEU A 11 4.42 -23.14 -46.29
C LEU A 11 3.78 -23.22 -44.89
N PHE A 12 4.42 -23.90 -43.94
CA PHE A 12 3.88 -24.04 -42.58
C PHE A 12 3.74 -22.68 -41.88
N ARG A 13 4.71 -21.76 -42.07
CA ARG A 13 4.58 -20.36 -41.62
C ARG A 13 3.42 -19.64 -42.30
N ASN A 14 3.21 -19.80 -43.60
CA ASN A 14 2.11 -19.13 -44.30
C ASN A 14 0.74 -19.68 -43.89
N PHE A 15 0.60 -20.99 -43.69
CA PHE A 15 -0.61 -21.60 -43.11
C PHE A 15 -0.86 -21.14 -41.67
N ASN A 16 0.17 -21.08 -40.82
CA ASN A 16 0.02 -20.55 -39.44
C ASN A 16 -0.24 -19.04 -39.42
N ASN A 17 0.36 -18.25 -40.32
CA ASN A 17 0.15 -16.80 -40.38
C ASN A 17 -1.33 -16.46 -40.64
N ASN A 18 -2.02 -17.27 -41.47
CA ASN A 18 -3.46 -17.17 -41.69
C ASN A 18 -4.30 -17.55 -40.46
N TYR A 19 -3.74 -18.27 -39.49
CA TYR A 19 -4.33 -18.58 -38.18
C TYR A 19 -3.87 -17.63 -37.04
N THR A 20 -2.81 -16.84 -37.24
CA THR A 20 -2.45 -15.76 -36.32
C THR A 20 -3.30 -14.54 -36.58
N ASN A 21 -3.86 -13.95 -35.53
CA ASN A 21 -4.74 -12.76 -35.58
C ASN A 21 -3.98 -11.45 -35.90
N SER A 22 -3.08 -11.47 -36.90
CA SER A 22 -2.20 -10.37 -37.28
C SER A 22 -2.94 -9.25 -38.00
N SER A 23 -3.86 -9.63 -38.91
CA SER A 23 -4.74 -8.74 -39.67
C SER A 23 -6.02 -8.33 -38.93
N ASP A 24 -6.47 -9.16 -37.98
CA ASP A 24 -7.76 -9.03 -37.29
C ASP A 24 -7.87 -7.72 -36.49
N ARG A 25 -8.95 -6.98 -36.69
CA ARG A 25 -9.23 -5.71 -35.99
C ARG A 25 -10.24 -5.94 -34.87
N TYR A 26 -10.06 -5.26 -33.74
CA TYR A 26 -11.06 -5.30 -32.68
C TYR A 26 -12.32 -4.52 -33.10
N GLU A 27 -13.44 -5.23 -33.22
CA GLU A 27 -14.74 -4.64 -33.48
C GLU A 27 -15.48 -4.37 -32.16
N PRO A 28 -15.77 -3.09 -31.83
CA PRO A 28 -16.44 -2.72 -30.59
C PRO A 28 -17.96 -2.80 -30.79
N ILE A 29 -18.62 -3.54 -29.91
CA ILE A 29 -20.08 -3.63 -29.87
C ILE A 29 -20.64 -2.24 -29.52
N SER A 30 -21.60 -1.75 -30.30
CA SER A 30 -22.12 -0.39 -30.15
C SER A 30 -22.69 -0.15 -28.75
N GLY A 31 -22.19 0.89 -28.07
CA GLY A 31 -22.55 1.23 -26.68
C GLY A 31 -21.69 0.54 -25.61
N GLU A 32 -21.03 -0.58 -25.91
CA GLU A 32 -20.08 -1.21 -24.99
C GLU A 32 -18.72 -0.49 -25.02
N ARG A 33 -18.05 -0.43 -23.86
CA ARG A 33 -16.71 0.14 -23.75
C ARG A 33 -15.71 -0.97 -23.54
N HIS A 34 -14.54 -0.87 -24.18
CA HIS A 34 -13.45 -1.80 -23.97
C HIS A 34 -12.31 -1.17 -23.18
N VAL A 35 -11.46 -2.02 -22.63
CA VAL A 35 -10.21 -1.70 -21.93
C VAL A 35 -9.09 -2.53 -22.55
N ILE A 36 -7.93 -1.91 -22.77
CA ILE A 36 -6.74 -2.60 -23.27
C ILE A 36 -5.87 -3.03 -22.09
N VAL A 37 -5.30 -4.24 -22.14
CA VAL A 37 -4.37 -4.78 -21.15
C VAL A 37 -3.10 -5.20 -21.88
N CYS A 38 -1.98 -4.65 -21.45
CA CYS A 38 -0.65 -4.88 -22.00
C CYS A 38 0.38 -4.93 -20.87
N GLY A 39 1.65 -4.68 -21.15
CA GLY A 39 2.74 -5.11 -20.26
C GLY A 39 2.99 -6.61 -20.36
N ASN A 40 3.64 -7.17 -19.35
CA ASN A 40 3.98 -8.58 -19.26
C ASN A 40 3.28 -9.20 -18.03
N PHE A 41 2.92 -10.49 -18.12
CA PHE A 41 2.15 -11.17 -17.07
C PHE A 41 2.14 -12.70 -17.24
N ASP A 42 1.95 -13.42 -16.13
CA ASP A 42 1.89 -14.87 -16.11
C ASP A 42 0.45 -15.39 -16.19
N ASN A 43 0.30 -16.68 -16.48
CA ASN A 43 -0.98 -17.35 -16.66
C ASN A 43 -1.89 -17.28 -15.42
N GLU A 44 -1.37 -17.40 -14.19
CA GLU A 44 -2.21 -17.24 -12.99
C GLU A 44 -2.45 -15.75 -12.64
N SER A 45 -1.49 -14.85 -12.90
CA SER A 45 -1.65 -13.40 -12.67
C SER A 45 -2.80 -12.83 -13.50
N ILE A 46 -2.87 -13.18 -14.79
CA ILE A 46 -3.96 -12.74 -15.67
C ILE A 46 -5.29 -13.43 -15.32
N ARG A 47 -5.25 -14.68 -14.83
CA ARG A 47 -6.43 -15.40 -14.33
C ARG A 47 -7.01 -14.74 -13.07
N ALA A 48 -6.18 -14.32 -12.13
CA ALA A 48 -6.57 -13.55 -10.95
C ALA A 48 -7.15 -12.18 -11.34
N PHE A 49 -6.47 -11.47 -12.25
CA PHE A 49 -6.92 -10.17 -12.76
C PHE A 49 -8.26 -10.25 -13.50
N ILE A 50 -8.45 -11.19 -14.43
CA ILE A 50 -9.71 -11.37 -15.18
C ILE A 50 -10.87 -11.68 -14.24
N LYS A 51 -10.69 -12.61 -13.28
CA LYS A 51 -11.68 -12.89 -12.23
C LYS A 51 -12.06 -11.61 -11.47
N GLY A 52 -11.07 -10.93 -10.87
CA GLY A 52 -11.29 -9.71 -10.09
C GLY A 52 -11.93 -8.57 -10.90
N PHE A 53 -11.61 -8.46 -12.19
CA PHE A 53 -12.17 -7.44 -13.08
C PHE A 53 -13.63 -7.69 -13.43
N LEU A 54 -13.98 -8.93 -13.79
CA LEU A 54 -15.34 -9.31 -14.17
C LEU A 54 -16.29 -9.33 -12.96
N TYR A 55 -15.86 -9.90 -11.82
CA TYR A 55 -16.66 -9.86 -10.58
C TYR A 55 -16.80 -8.44 -10.05
N GLY A 56 -15.74 -7.62 -10.09
CA GLY A 56 -15.80 -6.20 -9.73
C GLY A 56 -16.76 -5.37 -10.60
N CYS A 57 -17.01 -5.79 -11.84
CA CYS A 57 -18.04 -5.20 -12.71
C CYS A 57 -19.46 -5.59 -12.25
N GLN A 58 -19.68 -6.91 -12.04
CA GLN A 58 -20.96 -7.49 -11.67
C GLN A 58 -21.44 -6.99 -10.30
N ALA A 59 -20.61 -7.11 -9.26
CA ALA A 59 -20.94 -6.74 -7.88
C ALA A 59 -21.26 -5.24 -7.69
N LYS A 60 -20.85 -4.38 -8.64
CA LYS A 60 -21.07 -2.94 -8.60
C LYS A 60 -22.17 -2.46 -9.56
N GLY A 61 -22.89 -3.38 -10.21
CA GLY A 61 -23.98 -3.08 -11.16
C GLY A 61 -23.56 -2.23 -12.35
N ARG A 62 -22.27 -2.20 -12.71
CA ARG A 62 -21.74 -1.29 -13.75
C ARG A 62 -21.87 -1.94 -15.13
N MET A 63 -22.04 -1.12 -16.17
CA MET A 63 -22.04 -1.55 -17.57
C MET A 63 -20.86 -2.50 -17.84
N ARG A 64 -21.12 -3.58 -18.57
CA ARG A 64 -20.10 -4.56 -18.97
C ARG A 64 -18.98 -3.86 -19.74
N ILE A 65 -17.74 -4.28 -19.48
CA ILE A 65 -16.53 -3.74 -20.11
C ILE A 65 -15.75 -4.89 -20.72
N ASN A 66 -15.56 -4.85 -22.03
CA ASN A 66 -14.78 -5.87 -22.74
C ASN A 66 -13.27 -5.63 -22.55
N MET A 67 -12.48 -6.71 -22.61
CA MET A 67 -11.04 -6.69 -22.38
C MET A 67 -10.29 -7.10 -23.64
N VAL A 68 -9.30 -6.30 -24.01
CA VAL A 68 -8.45 -6.51 -25.18
C VAL A 68 -7.01 -6.72 -24.71
N LEU A 69 -6.56 -7.97 -24.71
CA LEU A 69 -5.20 -8.36 -24.35
C LEU A 69 -4.26 -8.14 -25.55
N LEU A 70 -3.15 -7.45 -25.33
CA LEU A 70 -2.12 -7.17 -26.34
C LEU A 70 -0.74 -7.56 -25.80
N ARG A 71 -0.12 -8.60 -26.36
CA ARG A 71 1.25 -9.06 -26.05
C ARG A 71 2.01 -9.43 -27.33
N PRO A 72 3.35 -9.32 -27.36
CA PRO A 72 4.16 -9.75 -28.51
C PRO A 72 4.21 -11.28 -28.68
N ILE A 73 3.86 -12.04 -27.65
CA ILE A 73 3.95 -13.50 -27.62
C ILE A 73 2.64 -14.11 -28.18
N PRO A 74 2.68 -15.18 -29.01
CA PRO A 74 1.48 -15.90 -29.43
C PRO A 74 0.71 -16.52 -28.25
N LEU A 75 -0.54 -16.90 -28.48
CA LEU A 75 -1.41 -17.45 -27.44
C LEU A 75 -1.00 -18.90 -27.07
N ASP A 76 -0.39 -19.05 -25.90
CA ASP A 76 -0.09 -20.34 -25.26
C ASP A 76 -1.37 -21.19 -25.00
N TYR A 77 -1.23 -22.52 -25.00
CA TYR A 77 -2.32 -23.46 -24.75
C TYR A 77 -2.91 -23.35 -23.34
N ALA A 78 -2.09 -23.14 -22.30
CA ALA A 78 -2.62 -22.96 -20.94
C ALA A 78 -3.36 -21.61 -20.83
N LEU A 79 -2.83 -20.54 -21.43
CA LEU A 79 -3.57 -19.28 -21.53
C LEU A 79 -4.86 -19.41 -22.35
N LYS A 80 -4.86 -20.17 -23.45
CA LYS A 80 -6.06 -20.47 -24.26
C LYS A 80 -7.13 -21.19 -23.44
N ALA A 81 -6.75 -22.14 -22.59
CA ALA A 81 -7.66 -22.81 -21.66
C ALA A 81 -8.23 -21.84 -20.61
N ILE A 82 -7.41 -20.93 -20.08
CA ILE A 82 -7.82 -19.89 -19.12
C ILE A 82 -8.78 -18.87 -19.75
N LEU A 83 -8.58 -18.50 -21.02
CA LEU A 83 -9.41 -17.54 -21.73
C LEU A 83 -10.69 -18.13 -22.33
N SER A 84 -10.76 -19.45 -22.55
CA SER A 84 -11.92 -20.12 -23.15
C SER A 84 -13.28 -19.80 -22.46
N PRO A 85 -13.41 -19.86 -21.12
CA PRO A 85 -14.65 -19.48 -20.42
C PRO A 85 -15.03 -18.00 -20.54
N TYR A 86 -14.09 -17.15 -20.96
CA TYR A 86 -14.23 -15.69 -21.02
C TYR A 86 -14.20 -15.15 -22.47
N HIS A 87 -14.22 -16.02 -23.49
CA HIS A 87 -14.02 -15.66 -24.91
C HIS A 87 -15.02 -14.62 -25.45
N ALA A 88 -16.21 -14.52 -24.85
CA ALA A 88 -17.20 -13.49 -25.17
C ALA A 88 -16.75 -12.07 -24.76
N TRP A 89 -15.98 -11.95 -23.67
CA TRP A 89 -15.60 -10.67 -23.06
C TRP A 89 -14.11 -10.33 -23.23
N VAL A 90 -13.26 -11.33 -23.45
CA VAL A 90 -11.79 -11.18 -23.54
C VAL A 90 -11.30 -11.61 -24.93
N ARG A 91 -10.65 -10.69 -25.64
CA ARG A 91 -10.03 -10.92 -26.96
C ARG A 91 -8.51 -10.77 -26.86
N TYR A 92 -7.76 -11.59 -27.59
CA TYR A 92 -6.29 -11.62 -27.57
C TYR A 92 -5.72 -11.25 -28.95
N PHE A 93 -4.76 -10.34 -28.97
CA PHE A 93 -4.06 -9.89 -30.17
C PHE A 93 -2.54 -9.97 -29.97
N VAL A 94 -1.83 -10.41 -31.01
CA VAL A 94 -0.36 -10.49 -31.02
C VAL A 94 0.20 -9.16 -31.54
N GLY A 95 0.95 -8.44 -30.70
CA GLY A 95 1.51 -7.12 -31.04
C GLY A 95 2.03 -6.36 -29.82
N THR A 96 2.50 -5.12 -30.02
CA THR A 96 3.05 -4.28 -28.93
C THR A 96 2.38 -2.91 -28.88
N PRO A 97 2.20 -2.30 -27.69
CA PRO A 97 1.70 -0.93 -27.60
C PRO A 97 2.72 0.12 -28.08
N ASN A 98 3.98 -0.25 -28.29
CA ASN A 98 4.97 0.62 -28.92
C ASN A 98 4.73 0.75 -30.43
N ASN A 99 4.15 -0.27 -31.08
CA ASN A 99 3.74 -0.22 -32.48
C ASN A 99 2.40 0.53 -32.65
N PRO A 100 2.36 1.64 -33.41
CA PRO A 100 1.13 2.40 -33.59
C PRO A 100 0.07 1.67 -34.43
N HIS A 101 0.44 0.68 -35.25
CA HIS A 101 -0.51 -0.11 -36.02
C HIS A 101 -1.28 -1.09 -35.14
N ASP A 102 -0.62 -1.73 -34.17
CA ASP A 102 -1.26 -2.61 -33.18
C ASP A 102 -2.22 -1.82 -32.26
N LEU A 103 -1.83 -0.60 -31.85
CA LEU A 103 -2.71 0.31 -31.10
C LEU A 103 -3.94 0.78 -31.91
N ALA A 104 -3.80 0.91 -33.24
CA ALA A 104 -4.93 1.21 -34.12
C ALA A 104 -5.84 -0.03 -34.29
N ARG A 105 -5.26 -1.22 -34.45
CA ARG A 105 -5.95 -2.51 -34.58
C ARG A 105 -6.78 -2.85 -33.33
N THR A 106 -6.30 -2.47 -32.14
CA THR A 106 -7.01 -2.57 -30.85
C THR A 106 -7.96 -1.41 -30.53
N LYS A 107 -8.10 -0.42 -31.44
CA LYS A 107 -8.96 0.77 -31.30
C LYS A 107 -8.74 1.61 -30.02
N LEU A 108 -7.48 1.83 -29.63
CA LEU A 108 -7.09 2.66 -28.47
C LEU A 108 -7.80 4.03 -28.37
N LYS A 109 -8.16 4.65 -29.51
CA LYS A 109 -8.92 5.91 -29.55
C LYS A 109 -10.27 5.82 -28.82
N GLU A 110 -10.94 4.68 -28.88
CA GLU A 110 -12.27 4.43 -28.29
C GLU A 110 -12.18 3.80 -26.89
N ALA A 111 -11.06 3.16 -26.56
CA ALA A 111 -10.83 2.51 -25.25
C ALA A 111 -11.12 3.43 -24.05
N ARG A 112 -11.71 2.87 -22.98
CA ARG A 112 -12.02 3.59 -21.73
C ARG A 112 -10.78 3.86 -20.89
N ALA A 113 -9.89 2.86 -20.80
CA ALA A 113 -8.65 2.90 -20.05
C ALA A 113 -7.66 1.87 -20.64
N ALA A 114 -6.40 1.96 -20.23
CA ALA A 114 -5.41 0.91 -20.43
C ALA A 114 -4.79 0.47 -19.10
N PHE A 115 -4.56 -0.84 -18.95
CA PHE A 115 -3.70 -1.42 -17.92
C PHE A 115 -2.37 -1.83 -18.55
N ILE A 116 -1.29 -1.60 -17.81
CA ILE A 116 0.04 -2.13 -18.08
C ILE A 116 0.41 -2.95 -16.85
N LEU A 117 0.49 -4.27 -17.02
CA LEU A 117 0.79 -5.22 -15.95
C LEU A 117 2.28 -5.58 -15.93
N ALA A 118 2.74 -6.07 -14.79
CA ALA A 118 4.06 -6.69 -14.61
C ALA A 118 3.90 -8.18 -14.25
N THR A 119 4.92 -9.01 -14.50
CA THR A 119 4.96 -10.39 -13.99
C THR A 119 5.37 -10.38 -12.52
N PRO A 120 4.59 -11.00 -11.59
CA PRO A 120 4.98 -11.08 -10.19
C PRO A 120 6.31 -11.81 -10.05
N ASN A 121 7.07 -11.49 -9.01
CA ASN A 121 8.26 -12.26 -8.61
C ASN A 121 9.37 -12.35 -9.69
N THR A 122 9.33 -11.54 -10.76
CA THR A 122 10.36 -11.53 -11.80
C THR A 122 11.76 -11.27 -11.23
N LYS A 123 12.78 -11.79 -11.93
CA LYS A 123 14.21 -11.57 -11.63
C LYS A 123 14.66 -10.16 -12.07
N PHE A 124 14.15 -9.68 -13.20
CA PHE A 124 14.58 -8.44 -13.86
C PHE A 124 13.56 -7.30 -13.66
N ARG A 125 13.38 -6.88 -12.40
CA ARG A 125 12.33 -5.93 -11.99
C ARG A 125 12.49 -4.54 -12.59
N ASP A 126 13.72 -4.00 -12.67
CA ASP A 126 13.97 -2.68 -13.28
C ASP A 126 13.79 -2.68 -14.81
N ASP A 127 14.15 -3.77 -15.50
CA ASP A 127 13.98 -3.88 -16.95
C ASP A 127 12.49 -3.96 -17.32
N GLU A 128 11.70 -4.71 -16.55
CA GLU A 128 10.24 -4.77 -16.70
C GLU A 128 9.57 -3.43 -16.34
N ASP A 129 9.99 -2.76 -15.27
CA ASP A 129 9.53 -1.41 -14.92
C ASP A 129 9.84 -0.41 -16.05
N SER A 130 11.07 -0.44 -16.59
CA SER A 130 11.51 0.42 -17.68
C SER A 130 10.72 0.18 -18.96
N ALA A 131 10.44 -1.09 -19.30
CA ALA A 131 9.58 -1.46 -20.42
C ALA A 131 8.14 -0.98 -20.19
N ASN A 132 7.57 -1.17 -19.00
CA ASN A 132 6.21 -0.76 -18.67
C ASN A 132 6.03 0.76 -18.67
N ILE A 133 7.03 1.51 -18.20
CA ILE A 133 7.14 2.97 -18.31
C ILE A 133 7.11 3.41 -19.79
N MET A 134 7.88 2.75 -20.64
CA MET A 134 7.92 3.05 -22.08
C MET A 134 6.57 2.79 -22.76
N GLN A 135 5.89 1.68 -22.43
CA GLN A 135 4.56 1.34 -22.96
C GLN A 135 3.50 2.37 -22.53
N ALA A 136 3.56 2.89 -21.30
CA ALA A 136 2.68 3.95 -20.82
C ALA A 136 2.88 5.26 -21.61
N ILE A 137 4.14 5.63 -21.88
CA ILE A 137 4.48 6.79 -22.71
C ILE A 137 3.96 6.61 -24.14
N ALA A 138 4.10 5.43 -24.74
CA ALA A 138 3.60 5.15 -26.10
C ALA A 138 2.07 5.28 -26.20
N ILE A 139 1.33 4.77 -25.21
CA ILE A 139 -0.13 4.89 -25.12
C ILE A 139 -0.56 6.36 -24.92
N LYS A 140 0.07 7.08 -23.99
CA LYS A 140 -0.19 8.52 -23.72
C LYS A 140 0.25 9.43 -24.87
N ALA A 141 1.20 9.00 -25.70
CA ALA A 141 1.57 9.71 -26.93
C ALA A 141 0.41 9.72 -27.92
N ARG A 142 -0.36 8.63 -28.00
CA ARG A 142 -1.49 8.44 -28.93
C ARG A 142 -2.83 8.96 -28.39
N LYS A 143 -3.09 8.87 -27.09
CA LYS A 143 -4.33 9.41 -26.46
C LYS A 143 -4.04 10.03 -25.09
N LYS A 144 -3.80 11.35 -25.05
CA LYS A 144 -3.53 12.14 -23.82
C LYS A 144 -4.53 11.82 -22.69
N ASN A 145 -5.83 11.92 -23.00
CA ASN A 145 -6.93 11.82 -22.03
C ASN A 145 -7.41 10.38 -21.78
N LEU A 146 -6.63 9.36 -22.14
CA LEU A 146 -6.89 7.99 -21.71
C LEU A 146 -6.43 7.83 -20.25
N ARG A 147 -7.26 7.25 -19.39
CA ARG A 147 -6.82 6.81 -18.07
C ARG A 147 -5.86 5.63 -18.22
N VAL A 148 -4.65 5.75 -17.70
CA VAL A 148 -3.68 4.64 -17.66
C VAL A 148 -3.47 4.18 -16.22
N ILE A 149 -3.51 2.87 -16.01
CA ILE A 149 -3.10 2.21 -14.76
C ILE A 149 -1.82 1.43 -15.05
N LEU A 150 -0.73 1.87 -14.45
CA LEU A 150 0.61 1.33 -14.61
C LEU A 150 0.97 0.53 -13.35
N GLN A 151 1.33 -0.73 -13.52
CA GLN A 151 1.92 -1.56 -12.47
C GLN A 151 3.45 -1.48 -12.58
N LEU A 152 4.11 -1.22 -11.44
CA LEU A 152 5.57 -1.27 -11.28
C LEU A 152 5.93 -2.14 -10.08
N HIS A 153 7.13 -2.71 -10.09
CA HIS A 153 7.75 -3.35 -8.94
C HIS A 153 8.24 -2.31 -7.93
N TYR A 154 9.08 -1.37 -8.39
CA TYR A 154 9.90 -0.55 -7.51
C TYR A 154 9.40 0.90 -7.36
N PHE A 155 9.37 1.37 -6.11
CA PHE A 155 8.98 2.74 -5.76
C PHE A 155 9.90 3.80 -6.40
N ARG A 156 11.20 3.52 -6.56
CA ARG A 156 12.13 4.42 -7.28
C ARG A 156 11.67 4.74 -8.71
N ASN A 157 11.12 3.76 -9.42
CA ASN A 157 10.77 3.88 -10.83
C ASN A 157 9.45 4.66 -11.02
N LYS A 158 8.60 4.70 -9.99
CA LYS A 158 7.41 5.57 -9.87
C LYS A 158 7.75 7.06 -10.12
N CYS A 159 8.90 7.51 -9.62
CA CYS A 159 9.36 8.89 -9.74
C CYS A 159 9.53 9.35 -11.20
N LEU A 160 9.85 8.44 -12.11
CA LEU A 160 10.05 8.73 -13.53
C LEU A 160 8.75 9.20 -14.21
N MET A 161 7.58 8.75 -13.74
CA MET A 161 6.28 9.20 -14.25
C MET A 161 5.93 10.64 -13.83
N ASN A 162 6.39 11.09 -12.66
CA ASN A 162 6.16 12.47 -12.20
C ASN A 162 6.87 13.52 -13.07
N ASN A 163 7.88 13.09 -13.85
CA ASN A 163 8.56 13.94 -14.83
C ASN A 163 7.79 14.05 -16.16
N PHE A 164 6.88 13.12 -16.48
CA PHE A 164 6.20 13.06 -17.77
C PHE A 164 4.97 14.00 -17.83
N PRO A 165 4.97 15.09 -18.62
CA PRO A 165 3.98 16.16 -18.52
C PRO A 165 2.57 15.79 -19.01
N ARG A 166 2.36 14.58 -19.55
CA ARG A 166 1.04 14.04 -19.93
C ARG A 166 0.49 13.04 -18.93
N TRP A 167 1.23 12.74 -17.85
CA TRP A 167 0.72 12.02 -16.70
C TRP A 167 -0.05 13.00 -15.81
N THR A 168 -1.35 12.78 -15.59
CA THR A 168 -2.19 13.78 -14.90
C THR A 168 -3.18 13.15 -13.94
N TYR A 169 -3.27 13.69 -12.73
CA TYR A 169 -4.34 13.31 -11.79
C TYR A 169 -5.74 13.63 -12.35
N LEU A 170 -5.84 14.59 -13.28
CA LEU A 170 -7.07 14.99 -13.98
C LEU A 170 -7.64 13.88 -14.89
N ALA A 171 -6.79 12.98 -15.41
CA ALA A 171 -7.21 11.79 -16.16
C ALA A 171 -7.46 10.57 -15.24
N ASN A 172 -7.31 10.74 -13.92
CA ASN A 172 -7.24 9.68 -12.91
C ASN A 172 -6.20 8.60 -13.24
N ASP A 173 -5.07 9.01 -13.82
CA ASP A 173 -3.90 8.15 -14.03
C ASP A 173 -3.36 7.62 -12.70
N MET A 174 -2.83 6.40 -12.69
CA MET A 174 -2.46 5.69 -11.46
C MET A 174 -1.20 4.84 -11.68
N VAL A 175 -0.23 4.99 -10.79
CA VAL A 175 0.93 4.08 -10.70
C VAL A 175 0.80 3.26 -9.42
N VAL A 176 0.71 1.94 -9.56
CA VAL A 176 0.62 0.97 -8.46
C VAL A 176 1.99 0.31 -8.31
N CYS A 177 2.70 0.61 -7.22
CA CYS A 177 3.94 -0.07 -6.87
C CYS A 177 3.63 -1.33 -6.03
N MET A 178 4.09 -2.49 -6.49
CA MET A 178 3.78 -3.77 -5.86
C MET A 178 4.57 -3.98 -4.57
N GLU A 179 5.83 -3.53 -4.49
CA GLU A 179 6.60 -3.63 -3.25
C GLU A 179 6.15 -2.63 -2.18
N GLU A 180 5.71 -1.42 -2.57
CA GLU A 180 5.06 -0.46 -1.66
C GLU A 180 3.84 -1.10 -0.96
N LEU A 181 3.00 -1.81 -1.73
CA LEU A 181 1.83 -2.51 -1.19
C LEU A 181 2.19 -3.78 -0.40
N LYS A 182 3.11 -4.63 -0.89
CA LYS A 182 3.56 -5.83 -0.15
C LYS A 182 4.15 -5.44 1.19
N LEU A 183 5.24 -4.68 1.16
CA LEU A 183 6.07 -4.42 2.34
C LEU A 183 5.32 -3.54 3.34
N GLY A 184 4.49 -2.61 2.85
CA GLY A 184 3.58 -1.83 3.69
C GLY A 184 2.57 -2.69 4.46
N LEU A 185 1.93 -3.67 3.78
CA LEU A 185 0.96 -4.56 4.44
C LEU A 185 1.62 -5.58 5.37
N MET A 186 2.80 -6.11 5.01
CA MET A 186 3.58 -7.00 5.88
C MET A 186 4.09 -6.26 7.14
N ALA A 187 4.48 -4.98 7.02
CA ALA A 187 4.84 -4.15 8.17
C ALA A 187 3.66 -3.98 9.14
N TYR A 188 2.43 -3.86 8.64
CA TYR A 188 1.26 -3.79 9.52
C TYR A 188 1.00 -5.08 10.31
N ASN A 189 1.39 -6.27 9.83
CA ASN A 189 1.30 -7.50 10.62
C ASN A 189 2.20 -7.45 11.87
N CYS A 190 3.31 -6.72 11.84
CA CYS A 190 4.14 -6.49 13.02
C CYS A 190 3.44 -5.67 14.11
N LEU A 191 2.55 -4.74 13.69
CA LEU A 191 1.74 -3.90 14.60
C LEU A 191 0.46 -4.62 15.07
N ALA A 192 -0.18 -5.35 14.17
CA ALA A 192 -1.42 -6.09 14.38
C ALA A 192 -1.41 -7.38 13.53
N PRO A 193 -1.05 -8.54 14.12
CA PRO A 193 -1.04 -9.84 13.44
C PRO A 193 -2.31 -10.07 12.60
N GLY A 194 -2.16 -10.44 11.33
CA GLY A 194 -3.29 -10.69 10.41
C GLY A 194 -3.97 -9.47 9.79
N PHE A 195 -3.50 -8.24 10.05
CA PHE A 195 -4.04 -7.04 9.42
C PHE A 195 -3.85 -7.04 7.88
N SER A 196 -2.79 -7.66 7.35
CA SER A 196 -2.62 -7.84 5.91
C SER A 196 -3.78 -8.64 5.29
N THR A 197 -4.18 -9.76 5.91
CA THR A 197 -5.30 -10.60 5.47
C THR A 197 -6.61 -9.81 5.55
N LEU A 198 -6.84 -9.07 6.64
CA LEU A 198 -8.00 -8.19 6.80
C LEU A 198 -8.14 -7.23 5.61
N ILE A 199 -7.07 -6.49 5.29
CA ILE A 199 -7.09 -5.49 4.22
C ILE A 199 -7.15 -6.13 2.84
N VAL A 200 -6.40 -7.20 2.56
CA VAL A 200 -6.37 -7.83 1.23
C VAL A 200 -7.72 -8.50 0.92
N ASN A 201 -8.42 -9.10 1.88
CA ASN A 201 -9.79 -9.57 1.68
C ASN A 201 -10.74 -8.40 1.36
N LEU A 202 -10.70 -7.33 2.17
CA LEU A 202 -11.52 -6.12 1.99
C LEU A 202 -11.29 -5.39 0.65
N LEU A 203 -10.16 -5.60 -0.01
CA LEU A 203 -9.83 -5.03 -1.32
C LEU A 203 -10.38 -5.86 -2.51
N ASN A 204 -10.65 -7.14 -2.32
CA ASN A 204 -10.86 -8.08 -3.41
C ASN A 204 -12.35 -8.35 -3.68
N ALA A 205 -12.74 -8.29 -4.95
CA ALA A 205 -14.10 -8.61 -5.40
C ALA A 205 -14.29 -10.13 -5.49
N HIS A 206 -14.46 -10.78 -4.34
CA HIS A 206 -14.63 -12.23 -4.25
C HIS A 206 -15.98 -12.67 -4.85
N GLY A 207 -15.92 -13.53 -5.87
CA GLY A 207 -17.07 -13.89 -6.71
C GLY A 207 -17.63 -15.28 -6.44
N SER A 208 -18.92 -15.32 -6.08
CA SER A 208 -19.69 -16.52 -5.70
C SER A 208 -19.26 -17.20 -4.40
N LYS A 209 -20.23 -17.84 -3.75
CA LYS A 209 -20.00 -18.74 -2.61
C LYS A 209 -19.00 -19.85 -3.03
N PRO A 210 -18.08 -20.28 -2.16
CA PRO A 210 -17.41 -21.56 -2.36
C PRO A 210 -18.47 -22.69 -2.39
N ARG A 211 -18.11 -23.86 -2.91
CA ARG A 211 -18.99 -25.03 -2.77
C ARG A 211 -19.18 -25.32 -1.28
N ILE A 212 -20.43 -25.60 -0.89
CA ILE A 212 -20.80 -25.90 0.48
C ILE A 212 -20.28 -27.31 0.80
N PHE A 213 -19.07 -27.36 1.34
CA PHE A 213 -18.65 -28.46 2.19
C PHE A 213 -19.20 -28.21 3.61
N GLU A 214 -19.23 -29.23 4.45
CA GLU A 214 -19.56 -29.07 5.87
C GLU A 214 -18.39 -28.38 6.59
N TYR A 215 -18.33 -27.07 6.44
CA TYR A 215 -17.24 -26.24 6.95
C TYR A 215 -17.27 -26.14 8.48
N GLU A 216 -16.08 -26.29 9.08
CA GLU A 216 -15.83 -25.98 10.48
C GLU A 216 -16.35 -24.57 10.82
N ARG A 217 -16.89 -24.38 12.04
CA ARG A 217 -17.48 -23.10 12.48
C ARG A 217 -16.61 -21.88 12.18
N TRP A 218 -15.29 -21.99 12.37
CA TRP A 218 -14.36 -20.89 12.12
C TRP A 218 -14.30 -20.48 10.64
N ARG A 219 -14.44 -21.43 9.70
CA ARG A 219 -14.48 -21.16 8.26
C ARG A 219 -15.77 -20.45 7.84
N ILE A 220 -16.89 -20.74 8.51
CA ILE A 220 -18.17 -20.04 8.29
C ILE A 220 -18.07 -18.59 8.80
N GLU A 221 -17.54 -18.39 10.01
CA GLU A 221 -17.32 -17.04 10.57
C GLU A 221 -16.27 -16.26 9.73
N TYR A 222 -15.24 -16.93 9.20
CA TYR A 222 -14.28 -16.36 8.26
C TYR A 222 -14.90 -16.01 6.90
N GLU A 223 -15.70 -16.90 6.28
CA GLU A 223 -16.35 -16.64 4.98
C GLU A 223 -17.25 -15.41 5.04
N TYR A 224 -17.96 -15.21 6.16
CA TYR A 224 -18.77 -14.00 6.35
C TYR A 224 -17.92 -12.71 6.27
N GLY A 225 -16.76 -12.69 6.95
CA GLY A 225 -15.84 -11.56 6.89
C GLY A 225 -15.10 -11.44 5.55
N PHE A 226 -14.81 -12.56 4.89
CA PHE A 226 -14.21 -12.64 3.55
C PHE A 226 -15.10 -12.06 2.45
N ARG A 227 -16.43 -12.07 2.64
CA ARG A 227 -17.37 -11.40 1.72
C ARG A 227 -17.39 -9.87 1.83
N MET A 228 -16.82 -9.30 2.88
CA MET A 228 -16.81 -7.84 3.09
C MET A 228 -15.85 -7.15 2.11
N GLN A 229 -16.29 -6.02 1.55
CA GLN A 229 -15.55 -5.25 0.55
C GLN A 229 -15.56 -3.75 0.87
N LEU A 230 -14.55 -3.05 0.36
CA LEU A 230 -14.45 -1.60 0.42
C LEU A 230 -15.22 -0.94 -0.74
N HIS A 231 -16.12 -0.02 -0.39
CA HIS A 231 -16.93 0.73 -1.35
C HIS A 231 -16.77 2.24 -1.16
N ASP A 232 -16.58 2.94 -2.28
CA ASP A 232 -16.48 4.40 -2.37
C ASP A 232 -17.84 4.98 -2.77
N VAL A 233 -18.50 5.70 -1.86
CA VAL A 233 -19.92 6.08 -1.96
C VAL A 233 -20.13 7.57 -1.60
N GLY A 234 -21.12 8.22 -2.20
CA GLY A 234 -21.55 9.56 -1.79
C GLY A 234 -22.35 9.54 -0.48
N ILE A 235 -22.32 10.62 0.28
CA ILE A 235 -23.16 10.76 1.48
C ILE A 235 -24.44 11.53 1.09
N SER A 236 -25.62 11.10 1.53
CA SER A 236 -26.86 11.82 1.21
C SER A 236 -26.92 13.22 1.84
N HIS A 237 -27.78 14.07 1.27
CA HIS A 237 -28.07 15.41 1.75
C HIS A 237 -28.71 15.47 3.14
N GLU A 238 -29.50 14.46 3.52
CA GLU A 238 -30.13 14.35 4.85
C GLU A 238 -29.11 14.36 6.00
N PHE A 239 -27.88 13.92 5.73
CA PHE A 239 -26.81 13.87 6.73
C PHE A 239 -25.98 15.15 6.79
N SER A 240 -26.34 16.22 6.05
CA SER A 240 -25.58 17.47 6.05
C SER A 240 -25.58 18.13 7.43
N ASN A 241 -24.46 18.70 7.83
CA ASN A 241 -24.23 19.33 9.14
C ASN A 241 -24.26 18.40 10.37
N LEU A 242 -24.66 17.12 10.25
CA LEU A 242 -24.46 16.12 11.31
C LEU A 242 -22.96 15.87 11.55
N PHE A 243 -22.57 15.50 12.76
CA PHE A 243 -21.21 15.05 13.03
C PHE A 243 -20.98 13.63 12.46
N ILE A 244 -19.77 13.39 11.94
CA ILE A 244 -19.40 12.10 11.36
C ILE A 244 -19.50 10.95 12.38
N ARG A 245 -19.31 11.23 13.67
CA ARG A 245 -19.49 10.25 14.76
C ARG A 245 -20.91 9.68 14.80
N ASP A 246 -21.91 10.55 14.73
CA ASP A 246 -23.32 10.16 14.83
C ASP A 246 -23.79 9.50 13.53
N LEU A 247 -23.28 9.97 12.38
CA LEU A 247 -23.42 9.27 11.10
C LEU A 247 -22.84 7.84 11.16
N ALA A 248 -21.64 7.65 11.73
CA ALA A 248 -21.00 6.34 11.83
C ALA A 248 -21.78 5.35 12.71
N ILE A 249 -22.47 5.86 13.74
CA ILE A 249 -23.37 5.05 14.59
C ILE A 249 -24.63 4.70 13.80
N PHE A 250 -25.33 5.70 13.24
CA PHE A 250 -26.57 5.50 12.47
C PHE A 250 -26.40 4.51 11.31
N VAL A 251 -25.34 4.68 10.52
CA VAL A 251 -25.04 3.84 9.34
C VAL A 251 -24.74 2.39 9.73
N TYR A 252 -24.04 2.20 10.85
CA TYR A 252 -23.77 0.87 11.38
C TYR A 252 -25.05 0.22 11.92
N GLU A 253 -25.86 0.95 12.70
CA GLU A 253 -27.10 0.42 13.27
C GLU A 253 -28.19 0.09 12.25
N LYS A 254 -28.30 0.85 11.15
CA LYS A 254 -29.36 0.65 10.14
C LYS A 254 -28.95 -0.31 9.03
N TRP A 255 -27.67 -0.37 8.65
CA TRP A 255 -27.22 -1.11 7.45
C TRP A 255 -25.95 -1.98 7.65
N ASN A 256 -25.40 -2.06 8.87
CA ASN A 256 -24.15 -2.78 9.18
C ASN A 256 -22.94 -2.39 8.31
N LEU A 257 -22.84 -1.10 7.91
CA LEU A 257 -21.64 -0.59 7.23
C LEU A 257 -20.70 0.07 8.25
N ILE A 258 -19.41 -0.27 8.19
CA ILE A 258 -18.37 0.42 8.98
C ILE A 258 -17.82 1.59 8.15
N LEU A 259 -17.90 2.81 8.70
CA LEU A 259 -17.36 4.03 8.07
C LEU A 259 -15.86 4.15 8.34
N LEU A 260 -15.04 3.87 7.33
CA LEU A 260 -13.58 3.70 7.49
C LEU A 260 -12.79 5.00 7.31
N ALA A 261 -13.13 5.75 6.26
CA ALA A 261 -12.44 6.98 5.87
C ALA A 261 -13.39 7.91 5.10
N ILE A 262 -13.12 9.22 5.15
CA ILE A 262 -13.81 10.22 4.34
C ILE A 262 -12.79 11.01 3.53
N ARG A 263 -13.04 11.09 2.22
CA ARG A 263 -12.25 11.90 1.28
C ARG A 263 -12.91 13.26 1.10
N ILE A 264 -12.21 14.31 1.51
CA ILE A 264 -12.67 15.70 1.45
C ILE A 264 -12.10 16.37 0.20
N ASN A 265 -12.95 16.93 -0.66
CA ASN A 265 -12.51 17.83 -1.73
C ASN A 265 -12.26 19.23 -1.17
N GLY A 266 -10.98 19.61 -1.01
CA GLY A 266 -10.58 21.01 -0.89
C GLY A 266 -10.61 21.73 -2.24
N LEU A 267 -10.24 23.02 -2.24
CA LEU A 267 -10.16 23.85 -3.45
C LEU A 267 -9.02 23.43 -4.38
N GLU A 268 -7.86 23.07 -3.82
CA GLU A 268 -6.64 22.73 -4.59
C GLU A 268 -6.30 21.24 -4.52
N LYS A 269 -6.39 20.62 -3.33
CA LYS A 269 -6.05 19.21 -3.09
C LYS A 269 -7.19 18.49 -2.35
N SER A 270 -7.40 17.21 -2.66
CA SER A 270 -8.33 16.34 -1.92
C SER A 270 -7.58 15.53 -0.86
N SER A 271 -7.93 15.66 0.41
CA SER A 271 -7.38 14.88 1.52
C SER A 271 -8.19 13.60 1.77
N MET A 272 -7.61 12.65 2.52
CA MET A 272 -8.24 11.37 2.89
C MET A 272 -8.17 11.17 4.41
N LEU A 273 -9.20 11.57 5.13
CA LEU A 273 -9.26 11.40 6.57
C LEU A 273 -9.64 9.96 6.91
N ILE A 274 -8.67 9.16 7.37
CA ILE A 274 -8.87 7.83 7.94
C ILE A 274 -9.28 7.99 9.42
N ASN A 275 -10.15 7.14 9.95
CA ASN A 275 -10.78 7.30 11.27
C ASN A 275 -11.43 8.69 11.48
N PRO A 276 -12.41 9.09 10.66
CA PRO A 276 -12.98 10.44 10.70
C PRO A 276 -13.90 10.71 11.92
N ILE A 277 -13.87 9.83 12.92
CA ILE A 277 -14.56 9.94 14.22
C ILE A 277 -13.74 10.75 15.23
N GLU A 278 -12.40 10.76 15.07
CA GLU A 278 -11.46 11.51 15.90
C GLU A 278 -11.54 13.03 15.65
N VAL A 279 -11.81 13.43 14.41
CA VAL A 279 -12.04 14.83 14.03
C VAL A 279 -13.54 15.11 14.03
N ASN A 280 -14.03 15.82 15.04
CA ASN A 280 -15.43 16.28 15.16
C ASN A 280 -15.79 17.34 14.08
N CYS A 281 -15.78 16.96 12.81
CA CYS A 281 -16.15 17.81 11.69
C CYS A 281 -17.56 17.47 11.16
N PRO A 282 -18.33 18.49 10.71
CA PRO A 282 -19.66 18.29 10.17
C PRO A 282 -19.61 17.72 8.74
N VAL A 283 -20.57 16.85 8.44
CA VAL A 283 -20.72 16.20 7.13
C VAL A 283 -21.17 17.21 6.06
N ASN A 284 -20.51 17.18 4.91
CA ASN A 284 -20.87 17.99 3.74
C ASN A 284 -20.91 17.11 2.48
N ASN A 285 -22.12 16.72 2.05
CA ASN A 285 -22.39 15.93 0.84
C ASN A 285 -21.63 16.45 -0.39
N ASN A 286 -21.62 17.77 -0.62
CA ASN A 286 -21.05 18.37 -1.82
C ASN A 286 -19.52 18.31 -1.91
N SER A 287 -18.80 18.11 -0.80
CA SER A 287 -17.33 18.00 -0.79
C SER A 287 -16.82 16.61 -0.37
N MET A 288 -17.57 15.87 0.45
CA MET A 288 -17.16 14.61 1.05
C MET A 288 -17.63 13.37 0.25
N ARG A 289 -16.82 12.31 0.25
CA ARG A 289 -17.25 10.95 -0.11
C ARG A 289 -16.72 9.95 0.91
N ALA A 290 -17.53 8.97 1.27
CA ALA A 290 -17.23 7.96 2.27
C ALA A 290 -16.61 6.71 1.65
N ILE A 291 -15.66 6.12 2.36
CA ILE A 291 -15.22 4.74 2.15
C ILE A 291 -15.84 3.90 3.28
N VAL A 292 -16.65 2.93 2.91
CA VAL A 292 -17.36 2.03 3.83
C VAL A 292 -16.97 0.57 3.58
N ILE A 293 -17.00 -0.23 4.64
CA ILE A 293 -16.93 -1.70 4.58
C ILE A 293 -18.36 -2.24 4.60
N SER A 294 -18.70 -3.12 3.64
CA SER A 294 -19.98 -3.84 3.62
C SER A 294 -19.90 -5.12 2.79
N SER A 295 -20.86 -6.04 2.93
CA SER A 295 -20.91 -7.28 2.15
C SER A 295 -21.30 -7.08 0.69
N ASP A 296 -22.13 -6.06 0.41
CA ASP A 296 -22.78 -5.86 -0.89
C ASP A 296 -22.86 -4.37 -1.24
N TYR A 297 -22.58 -4.00 -2.49
CA TYR A 297 -22.57 -2.60 -2.93
C TYR A 297 -23.95 -1.93 -2.85
N SER A 298 -25.03 -2.70 -2.97
CA SER A 298 -26.40 -2.19 -2.80
C SER A 298 -26.63 -1.63 -1.39
N SER A 299 -26.18 -2.36 -0.36
CA SER A 299 -26.23 -1.90 1.04
C SER A 299 -25.41 -0.63 1.25
N ALA A 300 -24.25 -0.54 0.58
CA ALA A 300 -23.43 0.67 0.59
C ALA A 300 -24.13 1.87 -0.07
N LEU A 301 -24.84 1.67 -1.21
CA LEU A 301 -25.56 2.72 -1.93
C LEU A 301 -26.69 3.36 -1.11
N ASN A 302 -27.23 2.68 -0.09
CA ASN A 302 -28.23 3.26 0.82
C ASN A 302 -27.72 4.58 1.44
N LEU A 303 -26.43 4.68 1.79
CA LEU A 303 -25.81 5.90 2.31
C LEU A 303 -25.93 7.10 1.35
N GLN A 304 -25.95 6.86 0.04
CA GLN A 304 -26.06 7.88 -1.00
C GLN A 304 -27.52 8.19 -1.36
N TYR A 305 -28.40 7.20 -1.29
CA TYR A 305 -29.80 7.31 -1.73
C TYR A 305 -30.77 7.61 -0.58
N TYR A 306 -30.33 7.50 0.67
CA TYR A 306 -31.16 7.77 1.85
C TYR A 306 -31.86 9.11 1.73
N CYS A 307 -33.17 9.08 1.84
CA CYS A 307 -34.02 10.25 1.80
C CYS A 307 -35.31 9.91 2.53
N ILE A 308 -35.70 10.79 3.44
CA ILE A 308 -36.85 10.61 4.32
C ILE A 308 -38.13 10.95 3.54
N THR A 309 -38.10 11.99 2.69
CA THR A 309 -39.30 12.46 1.97
C THR A 309 -39.72 11.59 0.79
N CYS A 310 -38.86 10.68 0.29
CA CYS A 310 -39.20 9.85 -0.87
C CYS A 310 -38.89 8.35 -0.73
N GLU A 311 -38.26 7.93 0.37
CA GLU A 311 -37.94 6.54 0.75
C GLU A 311 -37.24 5.65 -0.31
N GLY A 312 -36.85 6.19 -1.47
CA GLY A 312 -36.40 5.44 -2.64
C GLY A 312 -35.17 4.55 -2.44
N HIS A 313 -34.44 4.77 -1.34
CA HIS A 313 -33.39 3.87 -0.85
C HIS A 313 -33.91 2.46 -0.55
N LEU A 314 -35.14 2.31 -0.04
CA LEU A 314 -35.80 1.01 0.16
C LEU A 314 -36.00 0.24 -1.16
N ILE A 315 -36.10 0.97 -2.28
CA ILE A 315 -36.28 0.45 -3.65
C ILE A 315 -34.93 0.46 -4.42
N GLY A 316 -33.82 0.82 -3.76
CA GLY A 316 -32.50 0.97 -4.38
C GLY A 316 -32.39 2.07 -5.45
N GLN A 317 -33.38 2.98 -5.55
CA GLN A 317 -33.40 4.05 -6.55
C GLN A 317 -32.78 5.35 -6.01
N PRO A 318 -32.10 6.13 -6.88
CA PRO A 318 -31.57 7.43 -6.49
C PRO A 318 -32.71 8.42 -6.19
N CYS A 319 -32.62 9.09 -5.03
CA CYS A 319 -33.51 10.17 -4.64
C CYS A 319 -33.63 11.24 -5.75
N ARG A 320 -34.88 11.59 -6.08
CA ARG A 320 -35.25 12.57 -7.12
C ARG A 320 -35.76 13.91 -6.57
N CYS A 321 -35.73 14.10 -5.25
CA CYS A 321 -36.24 15.32 -4.61
C CYS A 321 -35.44 16.57 -5.02
N SER A 322 -36.11 17.72 -4.98
CA SER A 322 -35.53 19.04 -5.28
C SER A 322 -34.43 19.37 -4.28
N ARG A 323 -33.18 19.16 -4.69
CA ARG A 323 -32.01 19.48 -3.87
C ARG A 323 -31.98 20.99 -3.59
N PRO A 324 -31.70 21.44 -2.35
CA PRO A 324 -31.49 22.85 -2.06
C PRO A 324 -30.36 23.39 -2.93
N VAL A 325 -30.62 24.49 -3.65
CA VAL A 325 -29.72 25.04 -4.67
C VAL A 325 -28.63 25.89 -4.01
N LEU A 326 -27.70 25.21 -3.33
CA LEU A 326 -26.48 25.81 -2.79
C LEU A 326 -25.36 25.71 -3.83
N GLU A 327 -25.00 26.88 -4.35
CA GLU A 327 -23.96 27.21 -5.33
C GLU A 327 -23.64 26.18 -6.43
N LYS A 328 -23.98 26.54 -7.67
CA LYS A 328 -23.44 25.88 -8.87
C LYS A 328 -21.91 25.94 -8.84
N ARG A 329 -21.25 24.81 -8.53
CA ARG A 329 -19.79 24.63 -8.72
C ARG A 329 -19.39 25.28 -10.05
N ARG A 330 -18.51 26.29 -10.02
CA ARG A 330 -17.83 26.76 -11.22
C ARG A 330 -17.17 25.53 -11.86
N LYS A 331 -17.57 25.16 -13.08
CA LYS A 331 -16.92 24.09 -13.84
C LYS A 331 -15.53 24.59 -14.21
N ILE A 332 -14.55 24.38 -13.32
CA ILE A 332 -13.13 24.38 -13.67
C ILE A 332 -13.02 23.37 -14.79
N THR A 333 -12.87 23.91 -16.00
CA THR A 333 -13.05 23.13 -17.21
C THR A 333 -11.75 22.38 -17.42
N ILE A 334 -11.79 21.05 -17.59
CA ILE A 334 -10.58 20.23 -17.72
C ILE A 334 -9.64 20.77 -18.82
N ALA A 335 -10.19 21.41 -19.85
CA ALA A 335 -9.44 22.13 -20.90
C ALA A 335 -8.57 23.30 -20.39
N ARG A 336 -8.98 24.03 -19.34
CA ARG A 336 -8.25 25.17 -18.78
C ARG A 336 -7.03 24.71 -18.00
N ASP A 337 -7.18 23.66 -17.20
CA ASP A 337 -6.08 23.06 -16.44
C ASP A 337 -5.13 22.29 -17.39
N LEU A 338 -5.66 21.60 -18.40
CA LEU A 338 -4.86 21.01 -19.48
C LEU A 338 -4.04 22.09 -20.22
N ALA A 339 -4.60 23.26 -20.49
CA ALA A 339 -3.86 24.36 -21.12
C ALA A 339 -2.73 24.88 -20.21
N LEU A 340 -2.95 24.96 -18.89
CA LEU A 340 -1.90 25.29 -17.91
C LEU A 340 -0.80 24.22 -17.88
N TYR A 341 -1.16 22.92 -17.90
CA TYR A 341 -0.19 21.83 -17.99
C TYR A 341 0.59 21.82 -19.31
N GLU A 342 -0.03 22.19 -20.43
CA GLU A 342 0.69 22.38 -21.71
C GLU A 342 1.59 23.62 -21.72
N GLN A 343 1.25 24.69 -20.98
CA GLN A 343 2.15 25.83 -20.77
C GLN A 343 3.35 25.44 -19.91
N ILE A 344 3.14 24.72 -18.79
CA ILE A 344 4.22 24.20 -17.93
C ILE A 344 5.11 23.21 -18.71
N GLY A 345 4.51 22.35 -19.52
CA GLY A 345 5.24 21.43 -20.41
C GLY A 345 6.13 22.17 -21.41
N LYS A 346 5.60 23.18 -22.10
CA LYS A 346 6.37 24.03 -23.03
C LYS A 346 7.47 24.83 -22.32
N ALA A 347 7.23 25.31 -21.10
CA ALA A 347 8.26 26.00 -20.32
C ALA A 347 9.45 25.08 -20.00
N ARG A 348 9.18 23.83 -19.58
CA ARG A 348 10.23 22.80 -19.38
C ARG A 348 10.94 22.45 -20.69
N GLU A 349 10.19 22.27 -21.79
CA GLU A 349 10.76 21.95 -23.11
C GLU A 349 11.66 23.09 -23.64
N ASN A 350 11.32 24.34 -23.35
CA ASN A 350 12.13 25.50 -23.70
C ASN A 350 13.39 25.64 -22.82
N ALA A 351 13.32 25.28 -21.54
CA ALA A 351 14.50 25.26 -20.66
C ALA A 351 15.56 24.26 -21.16
N VAL A 352 15.14 23.03 -21.49
CA VAL A 352 16.04 22.01 -22.07
C VAL A 352 16.67 22.47 -23.40
N LYS A 353 15.90 23.18 -24.24
CA LYS A 353 16.41 23.76 -25.50
C LYS A 353 17.39 24.92 -25.27
N ALA A 354 17.21 25.72 -24.22
CA ALA A 354 18.16 26.77 -23.87
C ALA A 354 19.52 26.18 -23.44
N GLU A 355 19.52 25.07 -22.69
CA GLU A 355 20.73 24.33 -22.33
C GLU A 355 21.44 23.73 -23.56
N THR A 356 20.72 23.42 -24.64
CA THR A 356 21.30 22.88 -25.89
C THR A 356 22.14 23.91 -26.67
N TRP A 357 22.03 25.21 -26.36
CA TRP A 357 22.72 26.30 -27.07
C TRP A 357 23.86 26.97 -26.26
N SER A 358 24.41 26.28 -25.25
CA SER A 358 25.57 26.74 -24.48
C SER A 358 26.77 25.77 -24.53
N TYR A 359 27.16 25.33 -25.73
CA TYR A 359 28.42 24.62 -25.95
C TYR A 359 29.57 25.60 -26.20
N ASP A 360 30.11 26.18 -25.14
CA ASP A 360 31.51 26.61 -25.11
C ASP A 360 32.11 26.39 -23.70
N THR A 361 33.43 26.56 -23.56
CA THR A 361 34.24 25.62 -22.79
C THR A 361 34.76 26.11 -21.43
N ARG A 362 34.99 25.14 -20.53
CA ARG A 362 35.66 25.23 -19.22
C ARG A 362 34.91 25.92 -18.06
N SER A 363 34.28 25.12 -17.19
CA SER A 363 34.67 25.06 -15.76
C SER A 363 34.02 23.88 -15.04
N THR A 364 34.69 23.35 -14.02
CA THR A 364 34.12 22.39 -13.04
C THR A 364 33.60 23.14 -11.81
N HIS A 365 32.31 23.04 -11.47
CA HIS A 365 31.79 22.86 -10.09
C HIS A 365 30.25 22.99 -9.97
N PHE A 366 29.67 22.17 -9.09
CA PHE A 366 28.39 22.34 -8.36
C PHE A 366 27.18 23.02 -9.07
N PHE A 367 26.25 22.21 -9.59
CA PHE A 367 24.87 22.66 -9.81
C PHE A 367 24.07 22.69 -8.49
N ARG A 368 23.74 23.90 -8.03
CA ARG A 368 22.93 24.16 -6.83
C ARG A 368 21.59 24.80 -7.22
N HIS A 369 20.62 24.00 -7.65
CA HIS A 369 19.28 24.50 -7.97
C HIS A 369 18.39 24.59 -6.74
N SER A 370 18.46 25.74 -6.06
CA SER A 370 17.45 26.18 -5.10
C SER A 370 16.35 26.94 -5.84
N PHE A 371 15.11 26.46 -5.80
CA PHE A 371 13.95 27.20 -6.29
C PHE A 371 12.87 27.28 -5.21
N THR A 372 12.62 28.49 -4.72
CA THR A 372 11.54 28.83 -3.80
C THR A 372 10.23 28.98 -4.56
N THR A 373 9.18 28.32 -4.10
CA THR A 373 7.83 28.46 -4.66
C THR A 373 7.18 29.76 -4.18
N THR A 374 7.19 30.79 -5.02
CA THR A 374 6.36 32.00 -4.84
C THR A 374 5.28 32.05 -5.92
N SER A 375 4.05 32.39 -5.52
CA SER A 375 2.88 32.39 -6.40
C SER A 375 2.82 33.64 -7.29
N PRO A 376 2.27 33.54 -8.51
CA PRO A 376 2.08 34.71 -9.37
C PRO A 376 0.76 35.43 -9.05
N ASN A 377 0.83 36.71 -8.69
CA ASN A 377 -0.01 37.79 -9.24
C ASN A 377 0.12 39.08 -8.42
N LEU A 378 0.80 40.09 -8.97
CA LEU A 378 0.30 41.46 -9.07
C LEU A 378 1.24 42.28 -9.97
N LEU A 379 0.67 42.99 -10.95
CA LEU A 379 1.37 43.96 -11.79
C LEU A 379 0.95 45.36 -11.34
N HIS A 380 1.93 46.24 -11.12
CA HIS A 380 1.79 47.66 -11.42
C HIS A 380 3.16 48.31 -11.64
N ASP A 381 3.13 49.50 -12.23
CA ASP A 381 4.23 50.20 -12.88
C ASP A 381 5.34 50.66 -11.94
N THR A 382 6.58 50.66 -12.42
CA THR A 382 7.17 51.90 -13.00
C THR A 382 8.53 51.64 -13.66
N ARG A 383 9.03 52.65 -14.40
CA ARG A 383 10.33 52.64 -15.09
C ARG A 383 11.43 53.31 -14.23
N ASN A 384 12.68 53.06 -14.65
CA ASN A 384 13.86 53.94 -14.59
C ASN A 384 14.72 54.02 -13.30
N LEU A 385 16.05 53.84 -13.53
CA LEU A 385 17.21 54.54 -12.92
C LEU A 385 17.52 54.22 -11.42
N LEU A 386 18.78 54.11 -10.94
CA LEU A 386 20.13 54.40 -11.48
C LEU A 386 21.24 53.48 -10.88
N PHE A 387 22.51 53.81 -11.14
CA PHE A 387 23.81 53.16 -10.79
C PHE A 387 24.10 53.07 -9.25
N ASP A 388 25.18 52.46 -8.70
CA ASP A 388 26.59 52.36 -9.20
C ASP A 388 27.49 51.24 -8.55
N GLN A 389 28.76 51.11 -8.99
CA GLN A 389 29.87 50.31 -8.42
C GLN A 389 30.88 51.15 -7.60
N PRO A 390 31.68 50.57 -6.68
CA PRO A 390 33.09 50.16 -6.96
C PRO A 390 33.50 48.82 -6.26
N ARG A 391 34.58 48.06 -6.53
CA ARG A 391 35.93 48.13 -7.18
C ARG A 391 37.17 48.34 -6.24
N GLY A 392 38.16 47.44 -6.34
CA GLY A 392 39.50 47.43 -5.65
C GLY A 392 39.68 46.19 -4.74
N ARG A 393 40.71 45.30 -4.76
CA ARG A 393 42.21 45.35 -4.82
C ARG A 393 42.88 46.04 -3.61
N SER A 394 43.91 45.47 -2.93
CA SER A 394 44.48 44.09 -2.90
C SER A 394 45.16 43.80 -1.51
N GLU A 395 46.34 43.23 -1.19
CA GLU A 395 47.54 42.76 -1.93
C GLU A 395 48.53 41.89 -1.07
N THR A 396 49.33 41.02 -1.72
CA THR A 396 50.60 40.34 -1.26
C THR A 396 50.67 39.27 -0.14
N ARG A 397 51.72 38.42 -0.25
CA ARG A 397 52.15 37.32 0.65
C ARG A 397 53.07 37.78 1.79
N LYS A 398 53.22 36.95 2.84
CA LYS A 398 54.53 36.59 3.44
C LYS A 398 54.52 35.14 3.96
N MET A 399 55.68 34.51 4.03
CA MET A 399 55.93 33.23 4.73
C MET A 399 56.62 33.52 6.06
N ASP A 400 56.52 32.60 7.01
CA ASP A 400 57.59 32.31 7.96
C ASP A 400 57.55 30.84 8.41
N SER A 401 58.58 30.34 9.11
CA SER A 401 58.90 28.91 9.13
C SER A 401 59.28 28.31 10.50
N ASN A 402 59.25 26.97 10.56
CA ASN A 402 59.89 26.09 11.54
C ASN A 402 59.47 26.16 13.02
N SER A 403 58.92 25.05 13.51
CA SER A 403 59.71 24.17 14.41
C SER A 403 59.19 22.73 14.39
N ARG A 404 60.07 21.76 14.69
CA ARG A 404 59.73 20.35 14.93
C ARG A 404 59.63 20.11 16.44
N ASN A 405 58.99 19.01 16.83
CA ASN A 405 59.61 18.02 17.71
C ASN A 405 58.85 16.68 17.66
N LEU A 406 59.60 15.57 17.76
CA LEU A 406 59.06 14.20 17.86
C LEU A 406 59.08 13.75 19.32
N ALA A 407 58.10 12.95 19.73
CA ALA A 407 58.20 12.12 20.94
C ALA A 407 57.32 10.86 20.83
N LEU A 408 57.96 9.69 20.86
CA LEU A 408 57.41 8.32 20.97
C LEU A 408 58.59 7.42 21.45
N PRO A 409 58.35 6.24 22.07
CA PRO A 409 57.13 5.71 22.70
C PRO A 409 57.37 5.28 24.18
N ASN A 410 56.36 4.70 24.87
CA ASN A 410 56.57 3.53 25.78
C ASN A 410 55.27 2.90 26.36
N ASN A 411 54.89 1.74 25.82
CA ASN A 411 54.68 0.45 26.50
C ASN A 411 53.74 0.22 27.74
N ILE A 412 52.68 -0.58 27.47
CA ILE A 412 51.98 -1.60 28.30
C ILE A 412 51.12 -1.14 29.52
N PRO A 413 50.22 -1.98 30.12
CA PRO A 413 48.79 -1.86 29.81
C PRO A 413 47.85 -1.58 31.00
N ALA A 414 46.68 -1.00 30.72
CA ALA A 414 45.56 -0.90 31.67
C ALA A 414 44.34 -1.70 31.18
N ARG A 415 43.70 -2.43 32.12
CA ARG A 415 42.62 -3.40 31.86
C ARG A 415 41.25 -2.76 32.17
N CYS A 416 40.24 -3.14 31.38
CA CYS A 416 38.79 -3.00 31.67
C CYS A 416 38.14 -1.59 31.62
N MET A 417 36.83 -1.63 31.35
CA MET A 417 35.80 -0.59 31.52
C MET A 417 36.00 0.76 30.83
N ASN A 418 35.56 0.83 29.57
CA ASN A 418 34.85 2.01 29.07
C ASN A 418 33.80 1.67 27.98
N TYR A 419 32.98 0.63 28.25
CA TYR A 419 31.68 0.52 27.59
C TYR A 419 30.77 1.62 28.15
N SER A 420 30.73 2.78 27.49
CA SER A 420 29.69 3.77 27.75
C SER A 420 28.34 3.14 27.40
N PRO A 421 27.42 2.93 28.36
CA PRO A 421 26.10 2.41 28.04
C PRO A 421 25.37 3.40 27.12
N ILE A 422 24.38 2.92 26.36
CA ILE A 422 23.54 3.77 25.50
C ILE A 422 22.62 4.64 26.38
N ARG A 423 23.19 5.70 26.98
CA ARG A 423 22.46 6.79 27.61
C ARG A 423 21.70 7.53 26.52
N THR A 424 20.41 7.23 26.42
CA THR A 424 19.47 7.85 25.47
C THR A 424 19.42 9.36 25.64
N PRO A 425 19.80 10.16 24.63
CA PRO A 425 19.31 11.52 24.49
C PRO A 425 17.89 11.47 23.89
N SER A 426 17.09 12.50 24.13
CA SER A 426 15.65 12.57 23.83
C SER A 426 15.29 12.79 22.34
N HIS A 427 16.08 12.22 21.41
CA HIS A 427 15.92 12.40 19.97
C HIS A 427 14.63 11.81 19.36
N SER A 428 13.85 11.01 20.11
CA SER A 428 12.54 10.47 19.69
C SER A 428 11.41 11.52 19.67
N SER A 429 11.74 12.73 19.23
CA SER A 429 10.89 13.93 19.24
C SER A 429 11.05 14.77 17.95
N GLN A 430 12.08 14.51 17.15
CA GLN A 430 12.28 15.12 15.84
C GLN A 430 11.46 14.38 14.78
N VAL A 431 10.80 15.14 13.91
CA VAL A 431 10.04 14.64 12.76
C VAL A 431 10.68 15.08 11.45
N ASP A 432 10.35 14.36 10.38
CA ASP A 432 10.74 14.72 9.02
C ASP A 432 10.08 16.03 8.57
N ARG A 433 10.55 16.58 7.44
CA ARG A 433 10.03 17.81 6.83
C ARG A 433 8.51 17.79 6.60
N THR A 434 7.89 16.65 6.32
CA THR A 434 6.44 16.53 6.16
C THR A 434 5.68 16.45 7.48
N GLY A 435 6.35 16.14 8.59
CA GLY A 435 5.72 15.94 9.90
C GLY A 435 4.96 14.61 10.03
N SER A 436 5.38 13.58 9.30
CA SER A 436 4.77 12.24 9.26
C SER A 436 5.59 11.19 10.02
N PHE A 437 6.91 11.21 9.89
CA PHE A 437 7.84 10.16 10.35
C PHE A 437 8.80 10.68 11.43
N HIS A 438 9.24 9.78 12.33
CA HIS A 438 10.36 10.05 13.25
C HIS A 438 11.67 10.16 12.46
N TRP A 439 12.42 11.23 12.64
CA TRP A 439 13.66 11.52 11.91
C TRP A 439 14.89 11.53 12.82
N VAL A 440 16.04 11.09 12.31
CA VAL A 440 17.35 11.22 12.94
C VAL A 440 18.43 11.68 11.94
N PRO A 441 19.49 12.37 12.42
CA PRO A 441 20.66 12.67 11.59
C PRO A 441 21.36 11.39 11.12
N ASP A 442 22.04 11.47 9.97
CA ASP A 442 22.69 10.37 9.26
C ASP A 442 23.50 9.41 10.18
N ILE A 443 22.99 8.18 10.33
CA ILE A 443 23.70 7.10 11.00
C ILE A 443 24.63 6.40 9.98
N PRO A 444 25.94 6.23 10.23
CA PRO A 444 26.82 5.46 9.36
C PRO A 444 26.53 3.96 9.48
N LEU A 445 26.61 3.22 8.36
CA LEU A 445 26.30 1.78 8.29
C LEU A 445 27.03 0.96 9.36
N THR A 446 28.32 1.24 9.57
CA THR A 446 29.20 0.59 10.57
C THR A 446 28.73 0.71 12.02
N ARG A 447 27.78 1.61 12.31
CA ARG A 447 27.16 1.75 13.65
C ARG A 447 25.83 1.00 13.77
N ALA A 448 25.21 0.62 12.65
CA ALA A 448 23.99 -0.17 12.61
C ALA A 448 24.28 -1.68 12.43
N THR A 449 25.37 -2.02 11.74
CA THR A 449 25.87 -3.40 11.60
C THR A 449 26.45 -3.93 12.92
N LEU A 450 26.06 -5.14 13.28
CA LEU A 450 26.48 -5.89 14.46
C LEU A 450 26.85 -7.32 14.05
N SER A 451 27.79 -7.94 14.75
CA SER A 451 27.95 -9.40 14.70
C SER A 451 26.96 -10.11 15.64
N PRO A 452 26.67 -11.42 15.47
CA PRO A 452 25.75 -12.15 16.34
C PRO A 452 26.16 -12.09 17.83
N ASN A 453 27.47 -12.15 18.11
CA ASN A 453 28.01 -12.00 19.48
C ASN A 453 27.77 -10.61 20.07
N GLN A 454 27.72 -9.55 19.25
CA GLN A 454 27.36 -8.21 19.69
C GLN A 454 25.84 -8.08 19.87
N ALA A 455 25.04 -8.66 18.96
CA ALA A 455 23.59 -8.71 19.08
C ALA A 455 23.15 -9.39 20.39
N ALA A 456 23.76 -10.53 20.74
CA ALA A 456 23.50 -11.26 21.98
C ALA A 456 23.86 -10.49 23.28
N SER A 457 24.63 -9.40 23.17
CA SER A 457 24.95 -8.50 24.29
C SER A 457 23.94 -7.34 24.45
N LEU A 458 23.03 -7.15 23.49
CA LEU A 458 22.03 -6.08 23.47
C LEU A 458 20.64 -6.63 23.83
N ASN A 459 20.03 -6.04 24.87
CA ASN A 459 18.74 -6.49 25.40
C ASN A 459 17.56 -6.08 24.50
N PHE A 460 17.35 -6.82 23.40
CA PHE A 460 16.30 -6.60 22.41
C PHE A 460 14.92 -7.12 22.86
N ASN A 461 14.18 -6.35 23.65
CA ASN A 461 12.87 -6.74 24.18
C ASN A 461 11.69 -6.11 23.40
N ARG A 462 10.74 -6.94 22.93
CA ARG A 462 9.55 -6.57 22.11
C ARG A 462 9.88 -5.82 20.80
N HIS A 463 11.08 -6.07 20.29
CA HIS A 463 11.58 -5.62 18.99
C HIS A 463 10.80 -6.26 17.82
N PHE A 464 11.05 -5.81 16.59
CA PHE A 464 10.61 -6.49 15.38
C PHE A 464 11.80 -7.15 14.69
N LEU A 465 11.70 -8.43 14.37
CA LEU A 465 12.74 -9.20 13.68
C LEU A 465 12.38 -9.35 12.19
N VAL A 466 13.33 -9.06 11.31
CA VAL A 466 13.22 -9.24 9.86
C VAL A 466 14.31 -10.19 9.40
N CYS A 467 13.95 -11.44 9.14
CA CYS A 467 14.83 -12.47 8.60
C CYS A 467 14.81 -12.43 7.08
N VAL A 468 15.95 -12.19 6.42
CA VAL A 468 16.02 -12.16 4.95
C VAL A 468 16.64 -13.48 4.45
N ALA A 469 15.77 -14.41 4.07
CA ALA A 469 16.13 -15.80 3.76
C ALA A 469 16.51 -15.96 2.28
N GLY A 470 17.80 -15.92 2.00
CA GLY A 470 18.37 -16.09 0.65
C GLY A 470 19.88 -15.83 0.63
N LYS A 471 20.47 -15.85 -0.57
CA LYS A 471 21.83 -15.35 -0.83
C LYS A 471 21.77 -14.26 -1.90
N SER A 472 22.81 -13.43 -1.96
CA SER A 472 22.86 -12.24 -2.82
C SER A 472 22.48 -12.50 -4.28
N THR A 473 21.48 -11.76 -4.76
CA THR A 473 21.42 -11.31 -6.16
C THR A 473 21.29 -9.79 -6.15
N ASN A 474 21.66 -9.14 -7.26
CA ASN A 474 21.89 -7.69 -7.32
C ASN A 474 20.61 -6.81 -7.26
N GLY A 475 19.47 -7.34 -6.82
CA GLY A 475 18.21 -6.61 -6.70
C GLY A 475 18.04 -5.99 -5.30
N PRO A 476 17.63 -4.71 -5.17
CA PRO A 476 17.37 -4.10 -3.87
C PRO A 476 16.14 -4.73 -3.17
N LEU A 477 16.20 -4.87 -1.84
CA LEU A 477 15.10 -5.39 -1.03
C LEU A 477 13.99 -4.34 -0.80
N ASN A 478 14.34 -3.05 -0.90
CA ASN A 478 13.51 -1.87 -0.64
C ASN A 478 12.80 -1.91 0.72
N LEU A 479 13.56 -2.28 1.76
CA LEU A 479 13.20 -2.25 3.18
C LEU A 479 12.69 -0.87 3.64
N GLU A 480 12.96 0.21 2.89
CA GLU A 480 12.32 1.53 3.07
C GLU A 480 10.78 1.41 3.16
N ASN A 481 10.16 0.62 2.28
CA ASN A 481 8.70 0.45 2.23
C ASN A 481 8.16 -0.39 3.40
N PHE A 482 9.01 -1.21 4.02
CA PHE A 482 8.66 -1.99 5.23
C PHE A 482 8.85 -1.16 6.51
N ILE A 483 9.91 -0.36 6.57
CA ILE A 483 10.32 0.34 7.80
C ILE A 483 9.56 1.66 7.96
N MET A 484 9.20 2.36 6.88
CA MET A 484 8.47 3.63 6.94
C MET A 484 7.13 3.55 7.71
N PRO A 485 6.23 2.58 7.48
CA PRO A 485 5.00 2.42 8.29
C PRO A 485 5.25 2.17 9.78
N LEU A 486 6.40 1.56 10.12
CA LEU A 486 6.85 1.31 11.50
C LEU A 486 7.55 2.53 12.14
N ARG A 487 7.56 3.68 11.45
CA ARG A 487 8.25 4.91 11.85
C ARG A 487 7.42 6.18 11.75
N PHE A 488 6.10 6.08 11.53
CA PHE A 488 5.18 7.22 11.72
C PHE A 488 5.27 7.82 13.13
N HIS A 489 5.11 9.15 13.26
CA HIS A 489 5.28 9.85 14.54
C HIS A 489 4.29 9.39 15.63
N TRP A 490 3.06 9.04 15.22
CA TRP A 490 2.00 8.49 16.08
C TRP A 490 2.20 7.01 16.45
N GLN A 491 3.20 6.34 15.90
CA GLN A 491 3.58 4.98 16.29
C GLN A 491 4.71 5.01 17.32
N ARG A 492 4.62 4.14 18.33
CA ARG A 492 5.69 3.94 19.31
C ARG A 492 6.87 3.27 18.61
N VAL A 493 7.98 4.00 18.46
CA VAL A 493 9.23 3.45 17.93
C VAL A 493 9.65 2.22 18.74
N ARG A 494 9.87 1.12 18.03
CA ARG A 494 10.48 -0.11 18.54
C ARG A 494 11.71 -0.43 17.72
N ASP A 495 12.67 -1.09 18.35
CA ASP A 495 13.89 -1.53 17.71
C ASP A 495 13.54 -2.53 16.59
N ILE A 496 14.14 -2.34 15.41
CA ILE A 496 14.05 -3.26 14.28
C ILE A 496 15.42 -3.93 14.14
N VAL A 497 15.43 -5.26 14.19
CA VAL A 497 16.61 -6.10 13.98
C VAL A 497 16.43 -6.82 12.66
N ILE A 498 17.39 -6.68 11.75
CA ILE A 498 17.38 -7.30 10.42
C ILE A 498 18.49 -8.34 10.40
N LEU A 499 18.14 -9.62 10.25
CA LEU A 499 19.06 -10.76 10.25
C LEU A 499 19.21 -11.30 8.82
N GLY A 500 20.44 -11.33 8.33
CA GLY A 500 20.80 -11.81 7.00
C GLY A 500 22.25 -11.50 6.65
N ASP A 501 22.65 -11.84 5.43
CA ASP A 501 23.94 -11.51 4.84
C ASP A 501 24.13 -9.97 4.78
N SER A 502 25.16 -9.42 5.44
CA SER A 502 25.44 -7.98 5.42
C SER A 502 25.79 -7.44 4.04
N HIS A 503 26.23 -8.26 3.09
CA HIS A 503 26.41 -7.86 1.70
C HIS A 503 25.08 -7.64 0.96
N LEU A 504 23.99 -8.27 1.42
CA LEU A 504 22.65 -8.10 0.86
C LEU A 504 22.07 -6.72 1.20
N ILE A 505 22.26 -6.26 2.44
CA ILE A 505 21.82 -4.94 2.93
C ILE A 505 22.89 -3.89 2.62
N GLY A 506 23.23 -3.79 1.32
CA GLY A 506 24.36 -3.00 0.84
C GLY A 506 24.22 -1.48 1.05
N PRO A 507 25.31 -0.71 0.83
CA PRO A 507 25.33 0.74 1.08
C PRO A 507 24.22 1.53 0.37
N LEU A 508 23.79 1.08 -0.82
CA LEU A 508 22.71 1.70 -1.59
C LEU A 508 21.35 1.62 -0.90
N GLU A 509 21.09 0.57 -0.12
CA GLU A 509 19.89 0.45 0.69
C GLU A 509 20.03 1.25 1.99
N TRP A 510 21.20 1.21 2.63
CA TRP A 510 21.42 1.98 3.85
C TRP A 510 21.27 3.50 3.66
N VAL A 511 21.64 4.03 2.49
CA VAL A 511 21.42 5.46 2.14
C VAL A 511 19.94 5.89 2.27
N LYS A 512 18.99 4.97 2.09
CA LYS A 512 17.55 5.21 2.27
C LYS A 512 17.12 5.15 3.75
N LEU A 513 17.79 4.33 4.55
CA LEU A 513 17.40 4.00 5.94
C LEU A 513 18.12 4.83 7.01
N LYS A 514 19.28 5.43 6.70
CA LYS A 514 20.17 6.16 7.62
C LYS A 514 19.52 7.26 8.47
N ASN A 515 18.35 7.77 8.07
CA ASN A 515 17.61 8.85 8.73
C ASN A 515 16.45 8.36 9.61
N LEU A 516 16.29 7.05 9.79
CA LEU A 516 15.24 6.44 10.59
C LEU A 516 15.80 5.84 11.90
N PRO A 517 15.16 6.07 13.07
CA PRO A 517 15.72 5.66 14.35
C PRO A 517 15.66 4.14 14.57
N ARG A 518 16.61 3.62 15.37
CA ARG A 518 16.58 2.28 15.98
C ARG A 518 16.43 1.15 14.96
N ILE A 519 17.35 1.11 14.00
CA ILE A 519 17.50 0.02 13.03
C ILE A 519 18.87 -0.63 13.30
N PHE A 520 18.89 -1.95 13.40
CA PHE A 520 20.08 -2.76 13.63
C PHE A 520 20.14 -3.85 12.56
N ILE A 521 21.33 -4.07 12.01
CA ILE A 521 21.62 -5.11 11.01
C ILE A 521 22.53 -6.13 11.69
N VAL A 522 22.18 -7.41 11.65
CA VAL A 522 22.96 -8.50 12.23
C VAL A 522 23.40 -9.41 11.10
N ASP A 523 24.72 -9.48 10.91
CA ASP A 523 25.38 -10.29 9.88
C ASP A 523 25.33 -11.77 10.31
N GLY A 524 24.50 -12.58 9.66
CA GLY A 524 24.26 -13.98 10.05
C GLY A 524 23.21 -14.69 9.20
N ASP A 525 23.03 -15.99 9.40
CA ASP A 525 22.08 -16.81 8.64
C ASP A 525 20.74 -16.94 9.40
N PRO A 526 19.60 -16.46 8.88
CA PRO A 526 18.31 -16.64 9.53
C PRO A 526 17.81 -18.10 9.56
N CYS A 527 18.52 -19.05 8.94
CA CYS A 527 18.30 -20.49 9.11
C CYS A 527 19.06 -21.06 10.32
N SER A 528 20.06 -20.35 10.85
CA SER A 528 20.91 -20.74 11.99
C SER A 528 20.20 -20.54 13.33
N PHE A 529 20.08 -21.61 14.11
CA PHE A 529 19.51 -21.55 15.47
C PHE A 529 20.31 -20.63 16.39
N ASN A 530 21.63 -20.62 16.29
CA ASN A 530 22.50 -19.77 17.11
C ASN A 530 22.24 -18.28 16.84
N ASP A 531 22.09 -17.91 15.57
CA ASP A 531 21.90 -16.50 15.18
C ASP A 531 20.50 -16.03 15.58
N LEU A 532 19.48 -16.89 15.45
CA LEU A 532 18.11 -16.64 15.94
C LEU A 532 18.05 -16.46 17.48
N HIS A 533 18.84 -17.22 18.25
CA HIS A 533 18.99 -16.98 19.69
C HIS A 533 19.74 -15.67 19.99
N SER A 534 20.75 -15.32 19.18
CA SER A 534 21.55 -14.10 19.35
C SER A 534 20.75 -12.80 19.18
N VAL A 535 19.76 -12.81 18.29
CA VAL A 535 18.80 -11.69 18.10
C VAL A 535 17.61 -11.74 19.07
N HIS A 536 17.58 -12.71 19.99
CA HIS A 536 16.51 -12.93 20.96
C HIS A 536 15.12 -13.11 20.31
N LEU A 537 15.02 -13.97 19.28
CA LEU A 537 13.76 -14.31 18.57
C LEU A 537 12.54 -14.40 19.50
N CYS A 538 12.66 -15.15 20.60
CA CYS A 538 11.56 -15.43 21.52
C CYS A 538 11.11 -14.24 22.39
N GLN A 539 11.87 -13.14 22.39
CA GLN A 539 11.51 -11.86 23.00
C GLN A 539 11.00 -10.82 21.98
N CYS A 540 11.02 -11.12 20.68
CA CYS A 540 10.46 -10.22 19.66
C CYS A 540 8.92 -10.16 19.76
N ASN A 541 8.32 -9.10 19.22
CA ASN A 541 6.86 -9.00 19.11
C ASN A 541 6.32 -9.71 17.85
N ALA A 542 7.08 -9.62 16.77
CA ALA A 542 6.78 -10.24 15.49
C ALA A 542 8.08 -10.50 14.72
N CYS A 543 8.09 -11.61 13.99
CA CYS A 543 9.16 -12.03 13.09
C CYS A 543 8.59 -12.06 11.66
N VAL A 544 9.30 -11.44 10.71
CA VAL A 544 8.96 -11.47 9.28
C VAL A 544 10.06 -12.19 8.53
N VAL A 545 9.72 -13.21 7.76
CA VAL A 545 10.64 -13.90 6.85
C VAL A 545 10.38 -13.40 5.43
N LEU A 546 11.33 -12.62 4.90
CA LEU A 546 11.37 -12.21 3.51
C LEU A 546 12.16 -13.25 2.72
N GLY A 547 11.49 -13.97 1.83
CA GLY A 547 12.15 -14.94 0.94
C GLY A 547 12.82 -14.24 -0.22
N TYR A 548 14.05 -14.64 -0.56
CA TYR A 548 14.72 -14.16 -1.76
C TYR A 548 15.32 -15.32 -2.56
N SER A 549 14.67 -15.65 -3.70
CA SER A 549 15.09 -16.77 -4.54
C SER A 549 16.32 -16.43 -5.37
N ALA A 550 17.49 -16.85 -4.89
CA ALA A 550 18.72 -16.92 -5.67
C ALA A 550 18.68 -18.15 -6.61
N GLU A 551 18.00 -18.02 -7.74
CA GLU A 551 18.10 -18.95 -8.86
C GLU A 551 19.26 -18.55 -9.77
N GLU A 552 20.26 -19.41 -9.89
CA GLU A 552 21.39 -19.26 -10.80
C GLU A 552 20.92 -19.09 -12.26
N PRO A 553 21.61 -18.30 -13.10
CA PRO A 553 21.17 -17.95 -14.45
C PRO A 553 21.16 -19.12 -15.45
N HIS A 554 21.50 -20.33 -15.02
CA HIS A 554 21.63 -21.52 -15.87
C HIS A 554 20.71 -22.69 -15.46
N SER A 555 19.95 -22.58 -14.36
CA SER A 555 18.97 -23.60 -13.95
C SER A 555 17.71 -23.57 -14.82
N GLN A 556 17.79 -24.15 -16.03
CA GLN A 556 16.62 -24.42 -16.84
C GLN A 556 15.74 -25.46 -16.13
N CYS A 557 14.47 -25.12 -15.91
CA CYS A 557 13.49 -25.86 -15.10
C CYS A 557 13.83 -25.90 -13.59
N VAL A 558 13.31 -24.91 -12.86
CA VAL A 558 12.98 -25.04 -11.43
C VAL A 558 11.46 -25.15 -11.33
N ASP A 559 10.95 -26.19 -10.67
CA ASP A 559 9.52 -26.31 -10.36
C ASP A 559 9.10 -25.11 -9.49
N PRO A 560 8.03 -24.36 -9.84
CA PRO A 560 7.49 -23.28 -9.01
C PRO A 560 7.24 -23.66 -7.55
N SER A 561 6.99 -24.94 -7.23
CA SER A 561 6.88 -25.40 -5.83
C SER A 561 8.15 -25.18 -5.02
N LEU A 562 9.33 -25.30 -5.65
CA LEU A 562 10.64 -25.23 -5.01
C LEU A 562 11.19 -23.81 -4.85
N GLN A 563 10.53 -22.80 -5.43
CA GLN A 563 10.99 -21.41 -5.40
C GLN A 563 11.10 -20.84 -3.97
N ASP A 564 10.24 -21.29 -3.05
CA ASP A 564 10.24 -20.87 -1.65
C ASP A 564 11.07 -21.75 -0.71
N ARG A 565 11.87 -22.70 -1.22
CA ARG A 565 12.54 -23.75 -0.39
C ARG A 565 13.35 -23.20 0.80
N VAL A 566 14.07 -22.09 0.63
CA VAL A 566 14.88 -21.47 1.69
C VAL A 566 13.99 -20.71 2.69
N THR A 567 12.99 -19.98 2.17
CA THR A 567 11.98 -19.25 2.96
C THR A 567 11.20 -20.18 3.87
N LEU A 568 10.77 -21.33 3.33
CA LEU A 568 10.06 -22.38 4.05
C LEU A 568 10.96 -23.00 5.14
N LEU A 569 12.21 -23.34 4.83
CA LEU A 569 13.15 -23.90 5.81
C LEU A 569 13.39 -22.93 6.98
N CYS A 570 13.69 -21.66 6.69
CA CYS A 570 13.86 -20.61 7.71
C CYS A 570 12.60 -20.48 8.58
N ALA A 571 11.42 -20.37 7.97
CA ALA A 571 10.17 -20.23 8.69
C ALA A 571 9.80 -21.45 9.55
N MET A 572 10.13 -22.67 9.11
CA MET A 572 9.90 -23.89 9.89
C MET A 572 10.91 -24.05 11.04
N ASN A 573 12.18 -23.63 10.87
CA ASN A 573 13.15 -23.57 11.96
C ASN A 573 12.67 -22.59 13.05
N ILE A 574 12.22 -21.39 12.65
CA ILE A 574 11.64 -20.38 13.55
C ILE A 574 10.39 -20.92 14.26
N ARG A 575 9.46 -21.55 13.54
CA ARG A 575 8.27 -22.19 14.12
C ARG A 575 8.64 -23.28 15.13
N SER A 576 9.66 -24.10 14.84
CA SER A 576 10.13 -25.16 15.74
C SER A 576 10.70 -24.61 17.05
N LEU A 577 11.49 -23.53 17.01
CA LEU A 577 11.96 -22.84 18.22
C LEU A 577 10.80 -22.30 19.06
N LEU A 578 9.90 -21.54 18.43
CA LEU A 578 8.77 -20.90 19.11
C LEU A 578 7.80 -21.92 19.73
N GLN A 579 7.63 -23.09 19.11
CA GLN A 579 6.86 -24.20 19.69
C GLN A 579 7.56 -24.85 20.88
N LYS A 580 8.89 -25.06 20.84
CA LYS A 580 9.66 -25.64 21.95
C LYS A 580 9.64 -24.75 23.20
N GLU A 581 9.79 -23.44 23.02
CA GLU A 581 9.80 -22.47 24.12
C GLU A 581 8.41 -21.90 24.47
N GLN A 582 7.34 -22.38 23.81
CA GLN A 582 5.94 -21.96 24.02
C GLN A 582 5.68 -20.44 23.85
N HIS A 583 6.52 -19.74 23.09
CA HIS A 583 6.45 -18.29 22.94
C HIS A 583 5.52 -17.83 21.81
N LEU A 584 4.54 -16.99 22.16
CA LEU A 584 3.52 -16.44 21.25
C LEU A 584 4.04 -15.26 20.40
N VAL A 585 5.07 -15.50 19.59
CA VAL A 585 5.53 -14.57 18.55
C VAL A 585 4.66 -14.70 17.30
N HIS A 586 4.26 -13.58 16.69
CA HIS A 586 3.64 -13.63 15.36
C HIS A 586 4.70 -13.78 14.26
N LEU A 587 4.59 -14.85 13.48
CA LEU A 587 5.38 -15.09 12.28
C LEU A 587 4.58 -14.65 11.04
N THR A 588 5.19 -13.84 10.17
CA THR A 588 4.72 -13.59 8.79
C THR A 588 5.77 -14.06 7.80
N THR A 589 5.38 -14.71 6.70
CA THR A 589 6.27 -15.23 5.65
C THR A 589 5.84 -14.71 4.28
N GLU A 590 6.80 -14.28 3.46
CA GLU A 590 6.57 -14.11 2.02
C GLU A 590 6.60 -15.48 1.32
N LEU A 591 5.66 -15.71 0.40
CA LEU A 591 5.65 -16.85 -0.52
C LEU A 591 5.54 -16.36 -1.95
N HIS A 592 6.44 -16.82 -2.82
CA HIS A 592 6.39 -16.58 -4.25
C HIS A 592 5.33 -17.46 -4.91
N TYR A 593 5.23 -18.74 -4.51
CA TYR A 593 4.21 -19.67 -4.98
C TYR A 593 3.13 -19.87 -3.92
N GLU A 594 2.01 -19.17 -4.10
CA GLU A 594 0.92 -19.08 -3.11
C GLU A 594 0.41 -20.44 -2.58
N LYS A 595 0.47 -21.52 -3.38
CA LYS A 595 0.01 -22.84 -2.96
C LYS A 595 0.87 -23.47 -1.88
N ASN A 596 2.13 -23.07 -1.71
CA ASN A 596 3.00 -23.55 -0.61
C ASN A 596 2.44 -23.19 0.78
N ALA A 597 1.40 -22.36 0.87
CA ALA A 597 0.71 -22.03 2.11
C ALA A 597 0.27 -23.24 2.94
N TYR A 598 -0.22 -24.34 2.33
CA TYR A 598 -0.75 -25.50 3.08
C TYR A 598 0.32 -26.17 3.99
N LEU A 599 1.61 -25.99 3.70
CA LEU A 599 2.71 -26.49 4.52
C LEU A 599 2.75 -25.86 5.93
N PHE A 600 2.07 -24.72 6.11
CA PHE A 600 1.91 -24.06 7.41
C PHE A 600 0.62 -24.47 8.16
N SER A 601 -0.29 -25.22 7.54
CA SER A 601 -1.55 -25.65 8.18
C SER A 601 -1.30 -26.63 9.34
N SER A 602 -2.32 -26.82 10.17
CA SER A 602 -2.35 -27.83 11.23
C SER A 602 -2.65 -29.22 10.64
N GLY A 603 -2.24 -30.31 11.32
CA GLY A 603 -2.27 -31.67 10.76
C GLY A 603 -3.64 -32.09 10.20
N ASP A 604 -4.69 -31.96 11.01
CA ASP A 604 -6.07 -32.35 10.66
C ASP A 604 -6.68 -31.47 9.55
N ILE A 605 -6.09 -30.30 9.30
CA ILE A 605 -6.56 -29.27 8.37
C ILE A 605 -5.83 -29.37 7.00
N HIS A 606 -4.60 -29.87 6.99
CA HIS A 606 -3.69 -29.91 5.84
C HIS A 606 -4.31 -30.55 4.59
N GLU A 607 -5.01 -31.69 4.73
CA GLU A 607 -5.66 -32.38 3.60
C GLU A 607 -6.80 -31.60 2.94
N ASN A 608 -7.46 -30.72 3.69
CA ASN A 608 -8.54 -29.88 3.18
C ASN A 608 -7.95 -28.61 2.54
N ASP A 609 -7.02 -27.96 3.22
CA ASP A 609 -6.36 -26.74 2.73
C ASP A 609 -5.61 -26.94 1.41
N TYR A 610 -4.97 -28.11 1.18
CA TYR A 610 -4.34 -28.45 -0.11
C TYR A 610 -5.31 -28.39 -1.30
N LYS A 611 -6.60 -28.68 -1.08
CA LYS A 611 -7.65 -28.73 -2.11
C LYS A 611 -8.37 -27.38 -2.29
N LEU A 612 -8.15 -26.43 -1.38
CA LEU A 612 -8.85 -25.15 -1.34
C LEU A 612 -8.03 -24.02 -2.00
N PRO A 613 -8.69 -22.92 -2.45
CA PRO A 613 -7.99 -21.69 -2.77
C PRO A 613 -7.28 -21.14 -1.53
N VAL A 614 -6.08 -20.59 -1.69
CA VAL A 614 -5.23 -20.05 -0.60
C VAL A 614 -5.98 -19.09 0.33
N TRP A 615 -6.92 -18.32 -0.24
CA TRP A 615 -7.89 -17.46 0.44
C TRP A 615 -8.67 -18.11 1.60
N PHE A 616 -8.89 -19.43 1.56
CA PHE A 616 -9.61 -20.19 2.59
C PHE A 616 -8.70 -21.11 3.43
N SER A 617 -7.38 -21.06 3.21
CA SER A 617 -6.41 -21.83 3.99
C SER A 617 -6.23 -21.23 5.39
N GLU A 618 -6.02 -22.09 6.37
CA GLU A 618 -5.74 -21.72 7.76
C GLU A 618 -4.56 -20.73 7.89
N PRO A 619 -3.42 -20.90 7.20
CA PRO A 619 -2.27 -20.00 7.38
C PRO A 619 -2.50 -18.61 6.81
N PHE A 620 -3.32 -18.48 5.76
CA PHE A 620 -3.77 -17.18 5.25
C PHE A 620 -4.80 -16.53 6.19
N ALA A 621 -5.79 -17.31 6.65
CA ALA A 621 -6.79 -16.85 7.62
C ALA A 621 -6.17 -16.43 8.97
N ARG A 622 -5.02 -17.03 9.35
CA ARG A 622 -4.18 -16.66 10.51
C ARG A 622 -3.31 -15.43 10.28
N GLY A 623 -3.10 -15.00 9.03
CA GLY A 623 -2.17 -13.93 8.67
C GLY A 623 -0.70 -14.31 8.67
N ILE A 624 -0.38 -15.61 8.59
CA ILE A 624 1.01 -16.10 8.58
C ILE A 624 1.63 -15.93 7.19
N ILE A 625 0.89 -16.16 6.11
CA ILE A 625 1.44 -16.10 4.75
C ILE A 625 1.00 -14.84 3.99
N PHE A 626 1.90 -14.27 3.19
CA PHE A 626 1.63 -13.20 2.24
C PHE A 626 2.23 -13.54 0.87
N SER A 627 1.51 -13.29 -0.22
CA SER A 627 2.01 -13.51 -1.59
C SER A 627 1.62 -12.37 -2.53
N ASN A 628 2.52 -12.05 -3.46
CA ASN A 628 2.34 -10.96 -4.42
C ASN A 628 1.18 -11.20 -5.40
N THR A 629 0.79 -12.45 -5.66
CA THR A 629 -0.36 -12.82 -6.51
C THR A 629 -1.68 -12.26 -5.98
N LEU A 630 -1.85 -12.24 -4.66
CA LEU A 630 -3.08 -11.80 -3.96
C LEU A 630 -3.39 -10.31 -4.17
N LEU A 631 -2.39 -9.52 -4.59
CA LEU A 631 -2.51 -8.11 -4.92
C LEU A 631 -2.94 -7.86 -6.38
N TYR A 632 -2.83 -8.83 -7.30
CA TYR A 632 -3.22 -8.65 -8.71
C TYR A 632 -4.73 -8.50 -8.88
N SER A 633 -5.52 -9.23 -8.08
CA SER A 633 -6.97 -9.09 -8.07
C SER A 633 -7.46 -7.78 -7.43
N CYS A 634 -6.63 -7.10 -6.61
CA CYS A 634 -6.92 -5.76 -6.08
C CYS A 634 -6.91 -4.67 -7.16
N LEU A 635 -6.18 -4.86 -8.27
CA LEU A 635 -6.04 -3.87 -9.35
C LEU A 635 -7.38 -3.49 -9.98
N SER A 636 -8.35 -4.42 -10.03
CA SER A 636 -9.70 -4.10 -10.52
C SER A 636 -10.45 -3.18 -9.57
N SER A 637 -10.32 -3.37 -8.25
CA SER A 637 -10.92 -2.49 -7.24
C SER A 637 -10.36 -1.08 -7.33
N PHE A 638 -9.06 -0.91 -7.58
CA PHE A 638 -8.44 0.41 -7.80
C PHE A 638 -8.93 1.08 -9.10
N PHE A 639 -9.18 0.32 -10.16
CA PHE A 639 -9.79 0.84 -11.39
C PHE A 639 -11.24 1.30 -11.20
N TYR A 640 -12.04 0.56 -10.43
CA TYR A 640 -13.43 0.93 -10.19
C TYR A 640 -13.57 2.06 -9.15
N ASN A 641 -12.71 2.11 -8.14
CA ASN A 641 -12.84 2.97 -6.96
C ASN A 641 -11.49 3.64 -6.61
N ASP A 642 -11.12 4.69 -7.33
CA ASP A 642 -9.82 5.39 -7.24
C ASP A 642 -9.49 5.88 -5.81
N ASN A 643 -10.53 6.14 -5.02
CA ASN A 643 -10.43 6.57 -3.62
C ASN A 643 -9.89 5.46 -2.70
N ILE A 644 -10.08 4.18 -3.03
CA ILE A 644 -9.56 3.04 -2.25
C ILE A 644 -8.03 2.95 -2.39
N PHE A 645 -7.50 3.17 -3.60
CA PHE A 645 -6.05 3.25 -3.80
C PHE A 645 -5.44 4.43 -3.03
N ARG A 646 -6.11 5.59 -3.03
CA ARG A 646 -5.70 6.75 -2.21
C ARG A 646 -5.72 6.44 -0.72
N PHE A 647 -6.73 5.70 -0.23
CA PHE A 647 -6.78 5.23 1.15
C PHE A 647 -5.58 4.34 1.51
N LEU A 648 -5.21 3.36 0.68
CA LEU A 648 -4.04 2.53 0.95
C LEU A 648 -2.72 3.32 0.94
N ARG A 649 -2.52 4.21 -0.04
CA ARG A 649 -1.31 5.07 -0.11
C ARG A 649 -1.21 5.99 1.10
N VAL A 650 -2.32 6.52 1.61
CA VAL A 650 -2.34 7.34 2.83
C VAL A 650 -2.15 6.51 4.10
N LEU A 651 -2.65 5.26 4.14
CA LEU A 651 -2.42 4.33 5.24
C LEU A 651 -0.94 3.95 5.33
N ILE A 652 -0.35 3.42 4.26
CA ILE A 652 1.02 2.90 4.23
C ILE A 652 2.06 4.03 4.27
N SER A 653 1.85 5.10 3.51
CA SER A 653 2.90 6.09 3.19
C SER A 653 2.58 7.53 3.64
N GLY A 654 1.39 7.80 4.19
CA GLY A 654 0.98 9.10 4.78
C GLY A 654 0.22 10.06 3.85
N GLN A 655 -0.31 11.17 4.40
CA GLN A 655 -1.09 12.16 3.63
C GLN A 655 -0.20 12.97 2.65
N SER A 656 1.05 13.23 3.02
CA SER A 656 2.06 13.98 2.25
C SER A 656 2.74 13.19 1.14
N THR A 657 2.17 12.06 0.72
CA THR A 657 2.83 11.11 -0.21
C THR A 657 3.33 11.71 -1.52
N ASP A 658 2.66 12.75 -2.05
CA ASP A 658 3.13 13.43 -3.27
C ASP A 658 4.37 14.30 -3.02
N GLU A 659 4.51 14.87 -1.82
CA GLU A 659 5.69 15.66 -1.40
C GLU A 659 6.86 14.74 -1.05
N LEU A 660 6.55 13.59 -0.43
CA LEU A 660 7.50 12.52 -0.14
C LEU A 660 8.10 11.96 -1.44
N GLU A 661 7.25 11.60 -2.41
CA GLU A 661 7.67 11.16 -3.75
C GLU A 661 8.48 12.24 -4.50
N ALA A 662 8.18 13.53 -4.30
CA ALA A 662 8.96 14.64 -4.86
C ALA A 662 10.33 14.85 -4.16
N SER A 663 10.46 14.50 -2.87
CA SER A 663 11.77 14.51 -2.18
C SER A 663 12.64 13.34 -2.62
N PHE A 664 12.04 12.15 -2.76
CA PHE A 664 12.74 10.96 -3.26
C PHE A 664 13.14 11.07 -4.73
N SER A 665 12.34 11.70 -5.60
CA SER A 665 12.70 11.89 -7.02
C SER A 665 13.91 12.80 -7.25
N VAL A 666 14.17 13.72 -6.31
CA VAL A 666 15.36 14.59 -6.30
C VAL A 666 16.56 13.93 -5.59
N GLY A 667 16.39 12.71 -5.06
CA GLY A 667 17.42 11.99 -4.29
C GLY A 667 17.67 12.59 -2.90
N ALA A 668 16.80 13.49 -2.42
CA ALA A 668 16.97 14.22 -1.18
C ALA A 668 16.55 13.44 0.08
N GLY A 669 15.80 12.35 -0.09
CA GLY A 669 15.37 11.45 1.00
C GLY A 669 14.50 12.13 2.05
N LEU A 670 14.63 11.68 3.32
CA LEU A 670 13.95 12.28 4.47
C LEU A 670 14.75 13.46 5.01
N GLN A 671 14.26 14.67 4.73
CA GLN A 671 14.86 15.91 5.22
C GLN A 671 14.40 16.24 6.66
N GLN A 672 15.27 16.91 7.43
CA GLN A 672 14.94 17.46 8.74
C GLN A 672 13.89 18.59 8.64
N GLN A 673 12.98 18.69 9.60
CA GLN A 673 12.08 19.83 9.72
C GLN A 673 12.84 21.11 10.16
N ALA A 674 12.67 22.21 9.41
CA ALA A 674 13.41 23.47 9.65
C ALA A 674 12.81 24.37 10.74
N THR A 675 11.55 24.15 11.14
CA THR A 675 10.80 25.00 12.09
C THR A 675 10.14 24.12 13.19
N PRO A 676 10.48 24.28 14.49
CA PRO A 676 10.16 23.25 15.50
C PRO A 676 8.69 22.99 15.88
N GLN A 677 7.71 23.75 15.36
CA GLN A 677 6.32 23.72 15.88
C GLN A 677 5.22 23.76 14.80
N SER A 678 5.55 23.68 13.51
CA SER A 678 4.56 23.63 12.43
C SER A 678 3.99 22.23 12.25
N ALA A 679 2.81 21.99 12.85
CA ALA A 679 1.87 20.89 12.59
C ALA A 679 2.45 19.47 12.39
N ARG A 680 2.43 18.65 13.46
CA ARG A 680 2.44 17.18 13.31
C ARG A 680 1.22 16.74 12.50
N MET A 681 1.41 15.81 11.57
CA MET A 681 0.35 15.40 10.65
C MET A 681 -0.67 14.47 11.30
N ALA A 682 -1.95 14.64 10.96
CA ALA A 682 -3.00 13.69 11.34
C ALA A 682 -2.86 12.38 10.54
N GLY A 683 -3.01 11.26 11.24
CA GLY A 683 -2.81 9.89 10.77
C GLY A 683 -3.53 8.91 11.70
N VAL A 684 -3.23 7.61 11.63
CA VAL A 684 -3.97 6.59 12.40
C VAL A 684 -3.07 5.54 13.03
N LYS A 685 -3.25 5.35 14.34
CA LYS A 685 -2.57 4.34 15.15
C LYS A 685 -3.32 3.01 15.05
N VAL A 686 -2.98 2.21 14.04
CA VAL A 686 -3.44 0.81 13.92
C VAL A 686 -2.97 0.02 15.15
N SER A 687 -3.85 -0.77 15.76
CA SER A 687 -3.54 -1.61 16.92
C SER A 687 -4.47 -2.82 17.03
N LEU A 688 -3.95 -3.94 17.54
CA LEU A 688 -4.74 -5.10 17.96
C LEU A 688 -4.94 -5.06 19.48
N ARG A 689 -6.19 -5.14 19.97
CA ARG A 689 -6.50 -5.04 21.41
C ARG A 689 -7.45 -6.15 21.88
N GLY A 690 -7.00 -7.03 22.77
CA GLY A 690 -7.88 -7.90 23.56
C GLY A 690 -8.31 -7.26 24.89
N PHE A 691 -9.30 -7.85 25.56
CA PHE A 691 -9.88 -7.37 26.83
C PHE A 691 -8.92 -7.11 28.00
N ARG A 692 -7.68 -7.62 27.94
CA ARG A 692 -6.64 -7.35 28.95
C ARG A 692 -6.06 -5.92 28.85
N HIS A 693 -6.28 -5.22 27.74
CA HIS A 693 -5.68 -3.91 27.43
C HIS A 693 -6.66 -2.74 27.67
N ALA A 694 -6.11 -1.53 27.88
CA ALA A 694 -6.91 -0.31 27.84
C ALA A 694 -7.37 0.00 26.39
N PRO A 695 -8.56 0.59 26.20
CA PRO A 695 -9.65 0.76 27.17
C PRO A 695 -10.57 -0.47 27.32
N PHE A 696 -10.43 -1.50 26.47
CA PHE A 696 -11.28 -2.69 26.42
C PHE A 696 -11.45 -3.42 27.77
N LYS A 697 -10.47 -3.30 28.68
CA LYS A 697 -10.54 -3.77 30.07
C LYS A 697 -11.73 -3.22 30.87
N PHE A 698 -12.32 -2.09 30.49
CA PHE A 698 -13.56 -1.61 31.12
C PHE A 698 -14.81 -2.42 30.72
N LEU A 699 -14.79 -3.09 29.55
CA LEU A 699 -15.92 -3.87 29.04
C LEU A 699 -16.07 -5.22 29.74
N THR A 700 -15.00 -5.80 30.31
CA THR A 700 -15.07 -7.09 31.03
C THR A 700 -16.08 -7.05 32.19
N ARG A 701 -16.12 -5.94 32.92
CA ARG A 701 -17.10 -5.68 34.00
C ARG A 701 -18.56 -5.69 33.52
N ILE A 702 -18.79 -5.43 32.24
CA ILE A 702 -20.12 -5.46 31.60
C ILE A 702 -20.40 -6.89 31.09
N SER A 703 -19.40 -7.54 30.49
CA SER A 703 -19.47 -8.93 30.02
C SER A 703 -19.85 -9.93 31.12
N LEU A 704 -19.42 -9.67 32.37
CA LEU A 704 -19.78 -10.45 33.56
C LEU A 704 -21.27 -10.31 33.97
N ARG A 705 -22.04 -9.40 33.37
CA ARG A 705 -23.47 -9.16 33.66
C ARG A 705 -24.40 -9.51 32.50
N LYS A 706 -23.92 -9.41 31.26
CA LYS A 706 -24.65 -9.76 30.02
C LYS A 706 -23.62 -10.16 28.95
N PRO A 707 -23.86 -11.18 28.13
CA PRO A 707 -23.03 -11.43 26.94
C PRO A 707 -22.98 -10.18 26.06
N LEU A 708 -21.76 -9.74 25.72
CA LEU A 708 -21.52 -8.61 24.83
C LEU A 708 -21.62 -9.05 23.36
N THR A 709 -22.36 -8.29 22.57
CA THR A 709 -22.36 -8.40 21.11
C THR A 709 -21.27 -7.52 20.49
N PHE A 710 -20.85 -7.79 19.25
CA PHE A 710 -19.94 -6.90 18.52
C PHE A 710 -20.52 -5.48 18.39
N LYS A 711 -21.84 -5.37 18.18
CA LYS A 711 -22.56 -4.07 18.15
C LYS A 711 -22.41 -3.28 19.45
N ASP A 712 -22.61 -3.91 20.61
CA ASP A 712 -22.45 -3.26 21.91
C ASP A 712 -21.03 -2.66 22.06
N VAL A 713 -20.00 -3.42 21.63
CA VAL A 713 -18.61 -2.99 21.69
C VAL A 713 -18.32 -1.86 20.69
N TYR A 714 -18.73 -2.00 19.44
CA TYR A 714 -18.50 -1.02 18.37
C TYR A 714 -19.08 0.37 18.75
N ILE A 715 -20.35 0.41 19.18
CA ILE A 715 -21.01 1.66 19.57
C ILE A 715 -20.33 2.28 20.80
N ARG A 716 -19.91 1.47 21.79
CA ARG A 716 -19.22 2.00 22.98
C ARG A 716 -17.82 2.55 22.65
N CYS A 717 -17.10 1.92 21.72
CA CYS A 717 -15.78 2.37 21.27
C CYS A 717 -15.85 3.72 20.53
N ILE A 718 -16.85 3.90 19.65
CA ILE A 718 -17.06 5.16 18.93
C ILE A 718 -17.52 6.28 19.86
N THR A 719 -18.56 6.03 20.67
CA THR A 719 -19.16 7.06 21.53
C THR A 719 -18.19 7.59 22.59
N CYS A 720 -17.55 6.70 23.36
CA CYS A 720 -16.73 7.09 24.51
C CYS A 720 -15.26 7.31 24.20
N TRP A 721 -14.70 6.60 23.21
CA TRP A 721 -13.25 6.47 23.05
C TRP A 721 -12.73 6.92 21.68
N GLN A 722 -13.61 7.20 20.72
CA GLN A 722 -13.26 7.58 19.35
C GLN A 722 -12.42 6.51 18.62
N ILE A 723 -12.55 5.26 19.06
CA ILE A 723 -11.91 4.08 18.48
C ILE A 723 -12.85 3.47 17.45
N LEU A 724 -12.36 3.29 16.23
CA LEU A 724 -13.06 2.54 15.19
C LEU A 724 -12.59 1.08 15.21
N CYS A 725 -13.51 0.16 15.51
CA CYS A 725 -13.28 -1.28 15.44
C CYS A 725 -13.62 -1.81 14.05
N LEU A 726 -12.69 -2.52 13.40
CA LEU A 726 -12.83 -3.03 12.02
C LEU A 726 -13.30 -4.49 11.95
N GLY A 727 -13.09 -5.24 13.03
CA GLY A 727 -13.28 -6.69 13.05
C GLY A 727 -12.57 -7.36 14.22
N LEU A 728 -12.54 -8.69 14.18
CA LEU A 728 -12.01 -9.56 15.23
C LEU A 728 -10.82 -10.39 14.73
N TYR A 729 -9.95 -10.75 15.68
CA TYR A 729 -8.95 -11.82 15.56
C TYR A 729 -9.30 -12.86 16.64
N ARG A 730 -10.17 -13.79 16.25
CA ARG A 730 -10.86 -14.75 17.14
C ARG A 730 -9.98 -15.95 17.43
N TRP A 731 -10.01 -16.45 18.65
CA TRP A 731 -9.36 -17.72 19.03
C TRP A 731 -10.22 -18.93 18.63
N GLN A 732 -9.59 -19.92 18.00
CA GLN A 732 -10.17 -21.21 17.66
C GLN A 732 -9.65 -22.30 18.61
N GLU A 733 -10.49 -23.26 18.97
CA GLU A 733 -10.18 -24.35 19.91
C GLU A 733 -8.93 -25.16 19.48
N ASN A 734 -8.73 -25.34 18.17
CA ASN A 734 -7.57 -25.96 17.53
C ASN A 734 -6.23 -25.17 17.70
N GLY A 735 -6.15 -24.18 18.59
CA GLY A 735 -4.90 -23.55 19.01
C GLY A 735 -4.41 -22.35 18.17
N PHE A 736 -5.27 -21.73 17.35
CA PHE A 736 -4.89 -20.60 16.50
C PHE A 736 -5.85 -19.42 16.57
N ARG A 737 -5.50 -18.29 15.93
CA ARG A 737 -6.39 -17.14 15.73
C ARG A 737 -6.64 -16.85 14.26
N TYR A 738 -7.87 -16.48 13.90
CA TYR A 738 -8.26 -16.15 12.52
C TYR A 738 -8.96 -14.80 12.41
N VAL A 739 -8.86 -14.19 11.23
CA VAL A 739 -9.37 -12.84 10.92
C VAL A 739 -10.87 -12.85 10.59
N ILE A 740 -11.65 -11.94 11.15
CA ILE A 740 -13.04 -11.68 10.76
C ILE A 740 -13.23 -10.17 10.55
N ALA A 741 -13.39 -9.72 9.30
CA ALA A 741 -13.77 -8.34 9.00
C ALA A 741 -15.27 -8.11 9.23
N ASN A 742 -15.66 -6.98 9.85
CA ASN A 742 -17.05 -6.58 10.09
C ASN A 742 -18.02 -7.74 10.44
N PRO A 743 -17.82 -8.47 11.55
CA PRO A 743 -18.72 -9.56 11.96
C PRO A 743 -20.15 -9.05 12.16
N MET A 744 -21.13 -9.97 12.15
CA MET A 744 -22.54 -9.60 12.32
C MET A 744 -22.75 -8.83 13.64
N PRO A 745 -23.65 -7.83 13.69
CA PRO A 745 -23.95 -7.04 14.89
C PRO A 745 -24.14 -7.88 16.15
N ASP A 746 -24.89 -8.98 16.03
CA ASP A 746 -25.27 -9.88 17.13
C ASP A 746 -24.22 -10.96 17.45
N THR A 747 -23.05 -10.94 16.80
CA THR A 747 -21.96 -11.88 17.09
C THR A 747 -21.50 -11.70 18.53
N GLN A 748 -21.69 -12.74 19.35
CA GLN A 748 -21.22 -12.79 20.72
C GLN A 748 -19.69 -12.73 20.76
N ILE A 749 -19.16 -12.06 21.78
CA ILE A 749 -17.71 -11.88 21.98
C ILE A 749 -17.21 -12.72 23.17
N TYR A 750 -16.03 -13.31 23.02
CA TYR A 750 -15.36 -14.13 24.02
C TYR A 750 -14.13 -13.43 24.61
N GLU A 751 -13.73 -13.73 25.84
CA GLU A 751 -12.63 -13.04 26.55
C GLU A 751 -11.26 -13.13 25.85
N ASN A 752 -11.06 -14.17 25.02
CA ASN A 752 -9.83 -14.42 24.26
C ASN A 752 -9.81 -13.75 22.86
N ASP A 753 -10.91 -13.14 22.45
CA ASP A 753 -10.99 -12.36 21.20
C ASP A 753 -10.14 -11.08 21.32
N MET A 754 -9.61 -10.64 20.17
CA MET A 754 -8.94 -9.35 20.03
C MET A 754 -9.58 -8.54 18.90
N PHE A 755 -9.68 -7.22 19.08
CA PHE A 755 -10.28 -6.30 18.12
C PHE A 755 -9.20 -5.63 17.26
N TYR A 756 -9.42 -5.57 15.95
CA TYR A 756 -8.67 -4.68 15.06
C TYR A 756 -9.19 -3.26 15.22
N CYS A 757 -8.34 -2.35 15.68
CA CYS A 757 -8.72 -0.99 16.03
C CYS A 757 -7.87 0.05 15.32
N PHE A 758 -8.54 1.11 14.84
CA PHE A 758 -7.91 2.39 14.62
C PHE A 758 -8.06 3.21 15.91
N MET A 759 -6.93 3.42 16.59
CA MET A 759 -6.84 4.21 17.83
C MET A 759 -6.56 5.68 17.49
N PRO A 760 -7.08 6.63 18.29
CA PRO A 760 -6.67 8.03 18.19
C PRO A 760 -5.21 8.24 18.57
N ILE A 761 -4.60 9.31 18.08
CA ILE A 761 -3.17 9.61 18.23
C ILE A 761 -2.82 9.98 19.67
N ASP A 762 -3.50 10.99 20.22
CA ASP A 762 -3.09 11.65 21.46
C ASP A 762 -3.44 10.87 22.75
N GLN A 763 -4.07 9.69 22.63
CA GLN A 763 -4.44 8.87 23.77
C GLN A 763 -3.41 7.76 24.02
N ASP A 764 -2.54 8.01 25.01
CA ASP A 764 -1.65 7.02 25.60
C ASP A 764 -2.39 5.76 26.07
N ASP A 765 -1.69 4.62 26.00
CA ASP A 765 -2.14 3.30 26.45
C ASP A 765 -2.37 3.21 27.99
N SER A 766 -2.32 4.32 28.73
CA SER A 766 -2.45 4.39 30.19
C SER A 766 -3.91 4.51 30.65
N ASN A 767 -4.31 3.71 31.65
CA ASN A 767 -5.68 3.69 32.19
C ASN A 767 -6.21 5.04 32.70
N LYS A 768 -5.34 6.05 32.93
CA LYS A 768 -5.73 7.35 33.48
C LYS A 768 -6.38 8.29 32.46
N ASN A 769 -6.10 8.11 31.17
CA ASN A 769 -6.56 9.04 30.11
C ASN A 769 -7.93 8.66 29.57
N TRP A 770 -8.25 7.36 29.57
CA TRP A 770 -9.52 6.79 29.07
C TRP A 770 -10.68 7.06 30.04
N LYS A 771 -11.13 8.32 30.12
CA LYS A 771 -12.34 8.67 30.84
C LYS A 771 -13.53 7.90 30.25
N PHE A 772 -14.25 7.18 31.09
CA PHE A 772 -15.63 6.88 30.81
C PHE A 772 -16.36 8.21 30.88
N SER A 773 -16.79 8.77 29.74
CA SER A 773 -17.89 9.73 29.78
C SER A 773 -19.03 9.04 30.51
N GLU A 774 -19.56 9.68 31.56
CA GLU A 774 -20.85 9.26 32.12
C GLU A 774 -21.84 9.11 30.98
N VAL A 775 -22.76 8.15 31.13
CA VAL A 775 -23.55 7.67 30.00
C VAL A 775 -24.38 8.82 29.43
N ILE A 776 -23.86 9.42 28.35
CA ILE A 776 -24.69 9.94 27.27
C ILE A 776 -25.51 8.73 26.88
N GLN A 777 -26.73 8.67 27.42
CA GLN A 777 -27.72 7.70 27.01
C GLN A 777 -27.79 7.79 25.49
N PRO A 778 -27.99 6.69 24.74
CA PRO A 778 -28.32 6.80 23.33
C PRO A 778 -29.55 7.70 23.25
N ARG A 779 -29.32 8.97 22.92
CA ARG A 779 -30.37 9.98 22.96
C ARG A 779 -31.35 9.51 21.90
N ASN A 780 -32.59 9.22 22.31
CA ASN A 780 -33.66 8.97 21.35
C ASN A 780 -33.85 10.19 20.42
N GLU A 781 -33.25 11.33 20.78
CA GLU A 781 -32.92 12.45 19.89
C GLU A 781 -32.04 12.16 18.67
N ILE A 782 -31.48 10.97 18.42
CA ILE A 782 -30.99 10.67 17.06
C ILE A 782 -32.20 10.52 16.12
N HIS A 783 -33.30 9.93 16.59
CA HIS A 783 -34.59 10.01 15.90
C HIS A 783 -35.23 11.40 16.08
N LEU A 784 -35.25 11.99 17.29
CA LEU A 784 -35.92 13.29 17.48
C LEU A 784 -35.19 14.50 16.85
N GLN A 785 -33.86 14.52 16.66
CA GLN A 785 -33.19 15.63 15.95
C GLN A 785 -33.42 15.55 14.44
N ILE A 786 -33.52 14.34 13.88
CA ILE A 786 -33.99 14.12 12.51
C ILE A 786 -35.48 14.50 12.39
N GLN A 787 -36.29 14.30 13.44
CA GLN A 787 -37.69 14.74 13.48
C GLN A 787 -37.89 16.23 13.87
N HIS A 788 -36.89 16.90 14.45
CA HIS A 788 -36.91 18.34 14.78
C HIS A 788 -36.25 19.20 13.69
N GLN A 789 -35.90 18.59 12.55
CA GLN A 789 -35.65 19.29 11.27
C GLN A 789 -36.79 19.06 10.26
N ILE A 790 -37.97 18.62 10.74
CA ILE A 790 -39.25 18.57 10.02
C ILE A 790 -40.02 19.87 10.25
#